data_AF-A0A8B7Z5N5-F1
#
_entry.id   AF-A0A8B7Z5N5-F1
#
_cell.length_a   1.000
_cell.length_b   1.000
_cell.length_c   1.000
_cell.angle_alpha   90.00
_cell.angle_beta   90.00
_cell.angle_gamma   90.00
#
_symmetry.space_group_name_H-M   'P 1'
#
loop_
_entity.id
_entity.type
_entity.pdbx_description
1 polymer ?
#
loop_
_entity_poly.entity_id
_entity_poly.type
_entity_poly.pdbx_seq_one_letter_code
_entity_poly.pdbx_strand_id
1 'polypeptide(L)'
;MCFRDGEIKSPAQDTFQVSYESTDSPVVSWYFQEYLQAAEAMCRLYQNLTACQMLGNLCVLLYYNPNSLNDACGYFEDIRRSSIPLIGDNLDWAIYMPWLRYGIDPADEILTEINIPTKFSAEPTSEDSTLKLFVAQYAATGHYQDLRSVRGGVIQLCNDTEKKMNAAYTFATSYSSSCQLTAQDLWNNYETTFFDMYLQYTEGTNTRLYAVPVLLDNYQNDGTFENRQESRSAWQLTRRFFLVDNVSGKTASEIAATVIRYASSMELLITLQNEAGQTREGKIYPPLLKIQYSELVYEDDYDANTEVTVSFRVTYEMSRDYGENALSTALGILSGIGVVWALVRSNAWRRRAGLIYIDIKTMFKFLFFSFGMLGDVFFVCLFGTTLYWLFFFKRQDLVYLVLPHKAQEVSFIWYLSFAFFCKSLDVLHLIVYQCLGDIFLIDWERSRGRVVQSSDPGNNKGSVAPVSIWRTYFVANEWNELQEMRRSSVFFQMSAMLFFLEVIGMKNLTTMDPRSDVYVDPSTYLGDPSRVLRFAVASGLYLLLSLLQWIFFAFIYERFIADSMRNFVDLCSMANISVFVLIDNTFGYYIHGRSVHGFADTDMKDMRDQLKREEDNLCGQRGLLPNSEQQTFEILLPLKFREQYNTILKPLDGVAARIDGTRGRPDAGRNQEAEKSIQAYQTMNRFLCTFLDHGIRDIDYIVKDKLLLEQILDMEFYDPADKGFFFNDGGHAFNNALFHGNESTLQLFELLLFCIVDLMFTNFVLAAIVTYIGSLFLLKVRAAGGRANLAKKTLVDERFLI
;
A
#
# COMPACT_ATOMS: atom_id res chain seq x y z
N MET A 1 -52.03 -0.46 45.26
CA MET A 1 -52.19 -1.82 45.83
C MET A 1 -51.65 -1.78 47.25
N CYS A 2 -52.28 -2.43 48.22
CA CYS A 2 -51.83 -2.37 49.62
C CYS A 2 -51.19 -3.72 50.00
N PHE A 3 -49.93 -3.69 50.40
CA PHE A 3 -49.22 -4.86 50.95
C PHE A 3 -49.53 -5.01 52.44
N ARG A 4 -49.41 -6.23 52.99
CA ARG A 4 -49.58 -6.44 54.43
C ARG A 4 -48.35 -5.95 55.18
N ASP A 5 -48.54 -5.52 56.43
CA ASP A 5 -47.43 -5.11 57.30
C ASP A 5 -46.40 -6.24 57.43
N GLY A 6 -45.14 -5.95 57.08
CA GLY A 6 -44.03 -6.89 57.11
C GLY A 6 -43.71 -7.60 55.78
N GLU A 7 -44.51 -7.40 54.72
CA GLU A 7 -44.24 -7.98 53.38
C GLU A 7 -43.17 -7.21 52.59
N ILE A 8 -42.96 -5.92 52.89
CA ILE A 8 -41.92 -5.08 52.27
C ILE A 8 -40.82 -4.83 53.30
N LYS A 9 -39.56 -5.08 52.92
CA LYS A 9 -38.41 -4.68 53.74
C LYS A 9 -38.22 -3.17 53.68
N SER A 10 -37.95 -2.53 54.82
CA SER A 10 -37.55 -1.11 54.84
C SER A 10 -36.30 -0.92 53.98
N PRO A 11 -36.31 0.05 53.03
CA PRO A 11 -35.18 0.23 52.12
C PRO A 11 -34.00 0.85 52.87
N ALA A 12 -32.78 0.52 52.44
CA ALA A 12 -31.59 1.25 52.89
C ALA A 12 -31.53 2.62 52.19
N GLN A 13 -30.76 3.58 52.73
CA GLN A 13 -30.64 4.92 52.12
C GLN A 13 -30.07 4.90 50.69
N ASP A 14 -29.30 3.87 50.36
CA ASP A 14 -28.61 3.75 49.07
C ASP A 14 -29.43 3.00 48.00
N THR A 15 -30.59 2.44 48.38
CA THR A 15 -31.44 1.60 47.51
C THR A 15 -32.02 2.34 46.30
N PHE A 16 -32.11 3.68 46.36
CA PHE A 16 -32.71 4.52 45.30
C PHE A 16 -31.69 5.40 44.56
N GLN A 17 -30.40 5.20 44.83
CA GLN A 17 -29.33 6.02 44.29
C GLN A 17 -28.80 5.40 42.99
N VAL A 18 -28.59 6.24 41.97
CA VAL A 18 -27.93 5.87 40.72
C VAL A 18 -26.65 6.68 40.60
N SER A 19 -25.52 6.00 40.47
CA SER A 19 -24.21 6.63 40.29
C SER A 19 -23.95 6.89 38.81
N TYR A 20 -23.48 8.10 38.48
CA TYR A 20 -23.05 8.51 37.15
C TYR A 20 -21.56 8.87 37.20
N GLU A 21 -20.82 8.60 36.13
CA GLU A 21 -19.42 8.98 36.00
C GLU A 21 -19.27 10.50 35.84
N SER A 22 -20.28 11.17 35.28
CA SER A 22 -20.28 12.63 35.05
C SER A 22 -20.62 13.47 36.28
N THR A 23 -20.99 12.87 37.41
CA THR A 23 -21.40 13.59 38.63
C THR A 23 -20.63 13.13 39.86
N ASP A 24 -20.20 14.06 40.71
CA ASP A 24 -19.44 13.76 41.94
C ASP A 24 -20.24 13.01 43.01
N SER A 25 -21.58 13.10 42.98
CA SER A 25 -22.48 12.46 43.94
C SER A 25 -23.59 11.68 43.23
N PRO A 26 -24.00 10.51 43.76
CA PRO A 26 -25.08 9.74 43.16
C PRO A 26 -26.41 10.49 43.20
N VAL A 27 -27.22 10.32 42.17
CA VAL A 27 -28.54 10.95 42.06
C VAL A 27 -29.59 10.06 42.71
N VAL A 28 -30.40 10.64 43.60
CA VAL A 28 -31.57 9.95 44.15
C VAL A 28 -32.68 9.96 43.09
N SER A 29 -32.94 8.79 42.50
CA SER A 29 -33.87 8.64 41.39
C SER A 29 -35.31 8.53 41.86
N TRP A 30 -36.17 9.46 41.43
CA TRP A 30 -37.62 9.40 41.63
C TRP A 30 -38.20 8.10 41.06
N TYR A 31 -37.70 7.67 39.90
CA TYR A 31 -38.18 6.45 39.24
C TYR A 31 -37.92 5.20 40.10
N PHE A 32 -36.76 5.13 40.77
CA PHE A 32 -36.45 4.04 41.69
C PHE A 32 -37.30 4.13 42.97
N GLN A 33 -37.50 5.33 43.51
CA GLN A 33 -38.33 5.54 44.71
C GLN A 33 -39.79 5.12 44.48
N GLU A 34 -40.36 5.47 43.32
CA GLU A 34 -41.76 5.19 43.01
C GLU A 34 -42.00 3.69 42.77
N TYR A 35 -41.07 3.01 42.09
CA TYR A 35 -41.37 1.69 41.52
C TYR A 35 -40.57 0.51 42.09
N LEU A 36 -39.35 0.70 42.62
CA LEU A 36 -38.46 -0.41 42.96
C LEU A 36 -39.06 -1.36 44.00
N GLN A 37 -39.56 -0.83 45.12
CA GLN A 37 -40.10 -1.66 46.19
C GLN A 37 -41.38 -2.39 45.78
N ALA A 38 -42.24 -1.71 45.01
CA ALA A 38 -43.47 -2.32 44.51
C ALA A 38 -43.16 -3.43 43.48
N ALA A 39 -42.20 -3.19 42.57
CA ALA A 39 -41.76 -4.18 41.58
C ALA A 39 -41.13 -5.40 42.26
N GLU A 40 -40.26 -5.20 43.25
CA GLU A 40 -39.61 -6.25 44.02
C GLU A 40 -40.62 -7.11 44.79
N ALA A 41 -41.53 -6.49 45.55
CA ALA A 41 -42.53 -7.21 46.32
C ALA A 41 -43.52 -7.96 45.42
N MET A 42 -43.98 -7.35 44.33
CA MET A 42 -44.89 -8.00 43.36
C MET A 42 -44.21 -9.15 42.62
N CYS A 43 -42.93 -9.01 42.30
CA CYS A 43 -42.17 -10.08 41.66
C CYS A 43 -41.93 -11.25 42.63
N ARG A 44 -41.46 -10.98 43.86
CA ARG A 44 -41.15 -12.03 44.84
C ARG A 44 -42.40 -12.76 45.34
N LEU A 45 -43.44 -12.03 45.73
CA LEU A 45 -44.61 -12.62 46.41
C LEU A 45 -45.63 -13.21 45.44
N TYR A 46 -45.81 -12.57 44.28
CA TYR A 46 -46.89 -12.89 43.35
C TYR A 46 -46.39 -13.42 42.00
N GLN A 47 -45.07 -13.50 41.77
CA GLN A 47 -44.48 -13.93 40.50
C GLN A 47 -45.07 -13.18 39.30
N ASN A 48 -45.41 -11.90 39.50
CA ASN A 48 -46.03 -11.09 38.47
C ASN A 48 -45.00 -10.77 37.38
N LEU A 49 -45.21 -11.31 36.18
CA LEU A 49 -44.29 -11.17 35.05
C LEU A 49 -43.93 -9.70 34.78
N THR A 50 -44.92 -8.81 34.70
CA THR A 50 -44.69 -7.38 34.43
C THR A 50 -43.85 -6.72 35.52
N ALA A 51 -44.11 -7.03 36.79
CA ALA A 51 -43.32 -6.52 37.90
C ALA A 51 -41.88 -7.06 37.89
N CYS A 52 -41.69 -8.33 37.55
CA CYS A 52 -40.37 -8.93 37.38
C CYS A 52 -39.60 -8.35 36.18
N GLN A 53 -40.29 -8.06 35.08
CA GLN A 53 -39.73 -7.34 33.93
C GLN A 53 -39.29 -5.92 34.31
N MET A 54 -40.11 -5.22 35.11
CA MET A 54 -39.79 -3.89 35.62
C MET A 54 -38.59 -3.92 36.57
N LEU A 55 -38.53 -4.88 37.49
CA LEU A 55 -37.37 -5.09 38.36
C LEU A 55 -36.11 -5.36 37.54
N GLY A 56 -36.24 -6.15 36.46
CA GLY A 56 -35.15 -6.38 35.53
C GLY A 56 -34.68 -5.09 34.85
N ASN A 57 -35.61 -4.28 34.32
CA ASN A 57 -35.29 -2.98 33.72
C ASN A 57 -34.54 -2.06 34.70
N LEU A 58 -34.95 -2.02 35.97
CA LEU A 58 -34.26 -1.25 37.01
C LEU A 58 -32.82 -1.73 37.22
N CYS A 59 -32.55 -3.05 37.14
CA CYS A 59 -31.18 -3.56 37.18
C CYS A 59 -30.36 -3.19 35.93
N VAL A 60 -30.98 -3.17 34.74
CA VAL A 60 -30.31 -2.73 33.49
C VAL A 60 -29.86 -1.27 33.60
N LEU A 61 -30.66 -0.40 34.21
CA LEU A 61 -30.32 1.02 34.44
C LEU A 61 -29.12 1.20 35.39
N LEU A 62 -28.84 0.20 36.24
CA LEU A 62 -27.65 0.15 37.10
C LEU A 62 -26.46 -0.55 36.42
N TYR A 63 -26.50 -0.75 35.11
CA TYR A 63 -25.47 -1.47 34.34
C TYR A 63 -25.14 -2.85 34.93
N TYR A 64 -26.15 -3.56 35.45
CA TYR A 64 -25.98 -4.91 36.00
C TYR A 64 -25.01 -5.01 37.18
N ASN A 65 -24.86 -3.93 37.95
CA ASN A 65 -23.92 -3.84 39.06
C ASN A 65 -23.99 -5.09 39.98
N PRO A 66 -22.91 -5.89 40.06
CA PRO A 66 -22.90 -7.11 40.87
C PRO A 66 -22.56 -6.85 42.35
N ASN A 67 -22.07 -5.65 42.69
CA ASN A 67 -21.40 -5.39 43.97
C ASN A 67 -22.37 -5.02 45.11
N SER A 68 -23.62 -4.67 44.79
CA SER A 68 -24.61 -4.24 45.77
C SER A 68 -25.69 -5.31 45.96
N LEU A 69 -25.92 -5.68 47.23
CA LEU A 69 -26.96 -6.64 47.62
C LEU A 69 -28.32 -5.97 47.92
N ASN A 70 -28.33 -4.65 48.07
CA ASN A 70 -29.51 -3.88 48.52
C ASN A 70 -30.03 -2.89 47.46
N ASP A 71 -29.71 -3.13 46.18
CA ASP A 71 -30.21 -2.39 45.03
C ASP A 71 -31.09 -3.27 44.13
N ALA A 72 -31.52 -2.72 42.99
CA ALA A 72 -32.37 -3.44 42.05
C ALA A 72 -31.74 -4.74 41.51
N CYS A 73 -30.42 -4.75 41.29
CA CYS A 73 -29.72 -5.93 40.79
C CYS A 73 -29.54 -7.01 41.86
N GLY A 74 -29.22 -6.62 43.09
CA GLY A 74 -29.16 -7.53 44.24
C GLY A 74 -30.51 -8.21 44.49
N TYR A 75 -31.61 -7.43 44.49
CA TYR A 75 -32.96 -7.98 44.63
C TYR A 75 -33.36 -8.89 43.47
N PHE A 76 -33.01 -8.52 42.24
CA PHE A 76 -33.26 -9.33 41.06
C PHE A 76 -32.58 -10.70 41.17
N GLU A 77 -31.30 -10.73 41.54
CA GLU A 77 -30.53 -11.97 41.67
C GLU A 77 -30.96 -12.83 42.85
N ASP A 78 -31.35 -12.23 43.98
CA ASP A 78 -31.91 -12.95 45.14
C ASP A 78 -33.21 -13.69 44.76
N ILE A 79 -34.12 -13.01 44.05
CA ILE A 79 -35.36 -13.62 43.55
C ILE A 79 -35.03 -14.70 42.51
N ARG A 80 -34.13 -14.43 41.56
CA ARG A 80 -33.76 -15.39 40.52
C ARG A 80 -33.20 -16.69 41.12
N ARG A 81 -32.27 -16.60 42.07
CA ARG A 81 -31.64 -17.77 42.72
C ARG A 81 -32.61 -18.58 43.58
N SER A 82 -33.63 -17.94 44.15
CA SER A 82 -34.66 -18.60 44.95
C SER A 82 -35.85 -19.12 44.13
N SER A 83 -35.97 -18.73 42.86
CA SER A 83 -37.09 -19.09 41.98
C SER A 83 -36.89 -20.43 41.28
N ILE A 84 -37.88 -21.32 41.42
CA ILE A 84 -37.97 -22.63 40.74
C ILE A 84 -39.44 -22.79 40.31
N PRO A 85 -39.76 -23.29 39.09
CA PRO A 85 -38.89 -23.90 38.07
C PRO A 85 -38.12 -22.92 37.17
N LEU A 86 -37.10 -23.44 36.47
CA LEU A 86 -36.33 -22.74 35.44
C LEU A 86 -36.93 -22.98 34.04
N ILE A 87 -36.61 -22.12 33.08
CA ILE A 87 -37.06 -22.25 31.68
C ILE A 87 -36.06 -23.09 30.89
N GLY A 88 -36.48 -24.31 30.52
CA GLY A 88 -35.62 -25.28 29.82
C GLY A 88 -34.45 -25.72 30.69
N ASP A 89 -33.28 -25.89 30.07
CA ASP A 89 -32.02 -26.25 30.75
C ASP A 89 -31.18 -25.01 31.14
N ASN A 90 -31.70 -23.79 30.92
CA ASN A 90 -30.98 -22.56 31.22
C ASN A 90 -31.14 -22.17 32.70
N LEU A 91 -30.08 -22.42 33.48
CA LEU A 91 -29.98 -22.10 34.91
C LEU A 91 -30.01 -20.58 35.21
N ASP A 92 -29.76 -19.74 34.21
CA ASP A 92 -29.86 -18.28 34.33
C ASP A 92 -31.26 -17.74 34.04
N TRP A 93 -32.21 -18.59 33.61
CA TRP A 93 -33.56 -18.18 33.25
C TRP A 93 -34.63 -18.78 34.17
N ALA A 94 -34.96 -18.05 35.23
CA ALA A 94 -36.08 -18.39 36.11
C ALA A 94 -37.44 -18.11 35.47
N ILE A 95 -38.43 -18.97 35.73
CA ILE A 95 -39.80 -18.75 35.25
C ILE A 95 -40.37 -17.43 35.81
N TYR A 96 -41.08 -16.68 34.97
CA TYR A 96 -41.62 -15.33 35.25
C TYR A 96 -40.59 -14.20 35.41
N MET A 97 -39.29 -14.48 35.31
CA MET A 97 -38.22 -13.47 35.31
C MET A 97 -37.65 -13.26 33.89
N PRO A 98 -37.22 -12.03 33.52
CA PRO A 98 -36.41 -11.85 32.32
C PRO A 98 -35.05 -12.54 32.48
N TRP A 99 -34.50 -13.04 31.38
CA TRP A 99 -33.12 -13.52 31.35
C TRP A 99 -32.20 -12.35 30.97
N LEU A 100 -31.43 -11.85 31.93
CA LEU A 100 -30.67 -10.60 31.82
C LEU A 100 -29.18 -10.76 31.54
N ARG A 101 -28.55 -11.84 32.03
CA ARG A 101 -27.12 -12.08 31.91
C ARG A 101 -26.77 -13.55 31.78
N TYR A 102 -25.61 -13.82 31.21
CA TYR A 102 -25.00 -15.14 31.15
C TYR A 102 -24.06 -15.26 32.35
N GLY A 103 -24.53 -15.83 33.45
CA GLY A 103 -23.82 -15.85 34.73
C GLY A 103 -23.03 -17.12 35.00
N ILE A 104 -23.27 -18.18 34.23
CA ILE A 104 -22.70 -19.52 34.48
C ILE A 104 -21.60 -19.85 33.47
N ASP A 105 -21.90 -19.71 32.18
CA ASP A 105 -20.96 -20.05 31.13
C ASP A 105 -20.02 -18.87 30.84
N PRO A 106 -18.72 -19.11 30.63
CA PRO A 106 -17.77 -18.06 30.29
C PRO A 106 -18.10 -17.49 28.90
N ALA A 107 -17.83 -16.20 28.70
CA ALA A 107 -18.14 -15.52 27.45
C ALA A 107 -17.53 -16.18 26.20
N ASP A 108 -16.35 -16.78 26.31
CA ASP A 108 -15.69 -17.44 25.19
C ASP A 108 -16.43 -18.71 24.72
N GLU A 109 -17.04 -19.47 25.64
CA GLU A 109 -17.84 -20.65 25.31
C GLU A 109 -19.13 -20.24 24.59
N ILE A 110 -19.82 -19.23 25.11
CA ILE A 110 -21.04 -18.67 24.51
C ILE A 110 -20.77 -18.15 23.10
N LEU A 111 -19.68 -17.40 22.91
CA LEU A 111 -19.32 -16.80 21.64
C LEU A 111 -18.70 -17.78 20.64
N THR A 112 -18.46 -19.03 21.03
CA THR A 112 -17.94 -20.09 20.14
C THR A 112 -18.93 -21.23 19.93
N GLU A 113 -20.17 -21.10 20.42
CA GLU A 113 -21.23 -22.07 20.17
C GLU A 113 -21.52 -22.24 18.67
N ILE A 114 -21.81 -23.49 18.26
CA ILE A 114 -22.09 -23.83 16.86
C ILE A 114 -23.59 -24.12 16.61
N ASN A 115 -24.45 -23.58 17.48
CA ASN A 115 -25.89 -23.85 17.53
C ASN A 115 -26.70 -23.18 16.41
N ILE A 116 -26.05 -22.37 15.56
CA ILE A 116 -26.66 -21.71 14.39
C ILE A 116 -26.26 -22.50 13.12
N PRO A 117 -27.12 -23.40 12.60
CA PRO A 117 -26.81 -24.23 11.44
C PRO A 117 -26.97 -23.51 10.09
N THR A 118 -27.67 -22.37 10.07
CA THR A 118 -27.98 -21.60 8.85
C THR A 118 -26.70 -21.19 8.12
N LYS A 119 -26.73 -21.34 6.79
CA LYS A 119 -25.65 -20.91 5.90
C LYS A 119 -26.05 -19.61 5.21
N PHE A 120 -25.43 -18.52 5.60
CA PHE A 120 -25.67 -17.22 5.01
C PHE A 120 -24.90 -17.04 3.69
N SER A 121 -25.52 -16.34 2.76
CA SER A 121 -25.01 -16.10 1.40
C SER A 121 -24.77 -14.60 1.18
N ALA A 122 -23.86 -14.23 0.28
CA ALA A 122 -23.71 -12.84 -0.17
C ALA A 122 -24.52 -12.55 -1.45
N GLU A 123 -25.19 -13.55 -2.03
CA GLU A 123 -25.97 -13.39 -3.25
C GLU A 123 -27.26 -12.59 -2.95
N PRO A 124 -27.47 -11.41 -3.57
CA PRO A 124 -28.60 -10.53 -3.21
C PRO A 124 -30.00 -11.13 -3.44
N THR A 125 -30.10 -12.15 -4.28
CA THR A 125 -31.33 -12.87 -4.62
C THR A 125 -31.72 -13.92 -3.57
N SER A 126 -30.78 -14.34 -2.72
CA SER A 126 -30.99 -15.38 -1.72
C SER A 126 -31.75 -14.82 -0.51
N GLU A 127 -32.64 -15.62 0.08
CA GLU A 127 -33.33 -15.25 1.33
C GLU A 127 -32.37 -15.18 2.53
N ASP A 128 -31.27 -15.91 2.47
CA ASP A 128 -30.21 -15.97 3.49
C ASP A 128 -29.11 -14.92 3.24
N SER A 129 -29.37 -13.95 2.37
CA SER A 129 -28.51 -12.77 2.13
C SER A 129 -28.63 -11.67 3.17
N THR A 130 -29.57 -11.83 4.10
CA THR A 130 -29.83 -10.84 5.15
C THR A 130 -29.93 -11.50 6.52
N LEU A 131 -29.40 -10.82 7.52
CA LEU A 131 -29.53 -11.20 8.92
C LEU A 131 -30.92 -10.80 9.41
N LYS A 132 -31.74 -11.81 9.72
CA LYS A 132 -33.11 -11.62 10.21
C LYS A 132 -33.10 -11.35 11.71
N LEU A 133 -32.75 -10.11 12.09
CA LEU A 133 -32.69 -9.68 13.48
C LEU A 133 -34.03 -9.08 13.94
N PHE A 134 -34.40 -9.42 15.17
CA PHE A 134 -35.60 -8.94 15.85
C PHE A 134 -35.25 -8.40 17.23
N VAL A 135 -36.02 -7.43 17.70
CA VAL A 135 -35.93 -6.88 19.06
C VAL A 135 -37.28 -6.96 19.74
N ALA A 136 -37.31 -7.56 20.92
CA ALA A 136 -38.45 -7.50 21.83
C ALA A 136 -38.36 -6.19 22.63
N GLN A 137 -39.42 -5.39 22.57
CA GLN A 137 -39.47 -4.06 23.18
C GLN A 137 -40.25 -4.12 24.50
N TYR A 138 -39.70 -3.48 25.54
CA TYR A 138 -40.31 -3.36 26.85
C TYR A 138 -40.35 -1.90 27.27
N ALA A 139 -41.52 -1.44 27.71
CA ALA A 139 -41.66 -0.13 28.33
C ALA A 139 -40.90 -0.07 29.66
N ALA A 140 -40.54 1.13 30.12
CA ALA A 140 -39.93 1.33 31.42
C ALA A 140 -40.73 0.63 32.55
N THR A 141 -42.07 0.69 32.49
CA THR A 141 -43.02 0.04 33.41
C THR A 141 -43.04 -1.50 33.37
N GLY A 142 -42.15 -2.14 32.60
CA GLY A 142 -42.05 -3.60 32.49
C GLY A 142 -43.07 -4.25 31.54
N HIS A 143 -43.94 -3.47 30.90
CA HIS A 143 -44.90 -3.99 29.93
C HIS A 143 -44.19 -4.37 28.62
N TYR A 144 -44.44 -5.59 28.15
CA TYR A 144 -44.05 -6.01 26.81
C TYR A 144 -44.87 -5.23 25.76
N GLN A 145 -44.18 -4.62 24.81
CA GLN A 145 -44.79 -3.82 23.76
C GLN A 145 -44.97 -4.64 22.48
N ASP A 146 -43.88 -5.06 21.85
CA ASP A 146 -43.90 -5.73 20.55
C ASP A 146 -42.59 -6.46 20.25
N LEU A 147 -42.62 -7.41 19.30
CA LEU A 147 -41.43 -8.06 18.72
C LEU A 147 -41.29 -7.57 17.28
N ARG A 148 -40.37 -6.64 17.05
CA ARG A 148 -40.20 -5.97 15.75
C ARG A 148 -38.89 -6.34 15.09
N SER A 149 -38.89 -6.33 13.75
CA SER A 149 -37.63 -6.39 13.01
C SER A 149 -36.83 -5.12 13.24
N VAL A 150 -35.51 -5.23 13.29
CA VAL A 150 -34.60 -4.08 13.42
C VAL A 150 -34.51 -3.23 12.13
N ARG A 151 -35.07 -3.73 11.02
CA ARG A 151 -35.17 -3.00 9.76
C ARG A 151 -35.95 -1.69 9.93
N GLY A 152 -35.58 -0.69 9.16
CA GLY A 152 -36.13 0.66 9.28
C GLY A 152 -35.54 1.49 10.41
N GLY A 153 -34.38 1.10 10.96
CA GLY A 153 -33.60 1.93 11.88
C GLY A 153 -34.06 1.89 13.34
N VAL A 154 -34.77 0.84 13.78
CA VAL A 154 -35.34 0.75 15.14
C VAL A 154 -34.29 0.91 16.25
N ILE A 155 -33.08 0.42 16.03
CA ILE A 155 -31.95 0.49 16.97
C ILE A 155 -30.86 1.47 16.54
N GLN A 156 -31.10 2.25 15.49
CA GLN A 156 -30.13 3.19 14.93
C GLN A 156 -30.58 4.61 15.32
N LEU A 157 -29.78 5.30 16.13
CA LEU A 157 -30.06 6.69 16.51
C LEU A 157 -29.89 7.65 15.32
N CYS A 158 -29.04 7.31 14.35
CA CYS A 158 -28.89 8.06 13.12
C CYS A 158 -29.97 7.70 12.11
N ASN A 159 -30.87 8.64 11.85
CA ASN A 159 -31.90 8.48 10.85
C ASN A 159 -31.36 8.73 9.43
N ASP A 160 -31.68 7.84 8.48
CA ASP A 160 -31.38 7.98 7.05
C ASP A 160 -32.50 7.29 6.26
N THR A 161 -32.38 7.17 4.95
CA THR A 161 -33.28 6.38 4.11
C THR A 161 -33.30 4.91 4.54
N GLU A 162 -34.48 4.30 4.51
CA GLU A 162 -34.68 2.91 4.94
C GLU A 162 -33.73 1.94 4.22
N LYS A 163 -33.47 2.17 2.92
CA LYS A 163 -32.54 1.38 2.11
C LYS A 163 -31.10 1.40 2.66
N LYS A 164 -30.63 2.55 3.14
CA LYS A 164 -29.29 2.68 3.73
C LYS A 164 -29.22 2.07 5.11
N MET A 165 -30.21 2.34 5.97
CA MET A 165 -30.26 1.75 7.31
C MET A 165 -30.37 0.22 7.26
N ASN A 166 -31.12 -0.32 6.30
CA ASN A 166 -31.25 -1.77 6.09
C ASN A 166 -29.98 -2.42 5.53
N ALA A 167 -29.04 -1.66 4.95
CA ALA A 167 -27.77 -2.20 4.49
C ALA A 167 -26.94 -2.79 5.65
N ALA A 168 -27.13 -2.28 6.88
CA ALA A 168 -26.54 -2.82 8.10
C ALA A 168 -26.79 -4.33 8.31
N TYR A 169 -27.92 -4.82 7.82
CA TYR A 169 -28.34 -6.22 8.01
C TYR A 169 -28.13 -7.07 6.76
N THR A 170 -27.49 -6.50 5.72
CA THR A 170 -27.07 -7.27 4.54
C THR A 170 -25.81 -8.05 4.87
N PHE A 171 -25.83 -9.36 4.68
CA PHE A 171 -24.74 -10.22 5.10
C PHE A 171 -23.43 -9.89 4.36
N ALA A 172 -22.29 -9.99 5.06
CA ALA A 172 -20.94 -9.62 4.63
C ALA A 172 -20.74 -8.15 4.21
N THR A 173 -21.71 -7.27 4.46
CA THR A 173 -21.57 -5.83 4.19
C THR A 173 -21.13 -5.11 5.46
N SER A 174 -19.90 -4.56 5.48
CA SER A 174 -19.46 -3.74 6.61
C SER A 174 -20.21 -2.42 6.63
N TYR A 175 -20.99 -2.19 7.69
CA TYR A 175 -21.82 -1.01 7.85
C TYR A 175 -21.25 -0.07 8.89
N SER A 176 -21.28 1.22 8.59
CA SER A 176 -20.85 2.29 9.49
C SER A 176 -21.73 3.50 9.27
N SER A 177 -22.39 3.94 10.33
CA SER A 177 -23.16 5.17 10.38
C SER A 177 -22.74 6.00 11.58
N SER A 178 -22.59 7.30 11.37
CA SER A 178 -22.17 8.27 12.38
C SER A 178 -22.86 9.59 12.09
N CYS A 179 -23.51 10.17 13.10
CA CYS A 179 -24.22 11.43 12.98
C CYS A 179 -24.07 12.25 14.27
N GLN A 180 -24.35 13.55 14.15
CA GLN A 180 -24.40 14.46 15.29
C GLN A 180 -25.85 14.64 15.71
N LEU A 181 -26.12 14.43 16.99
CA LEU A 181 -27.41 14.71 17.63
C LEU A 181 -27.20 15.81 18.66
N THR A 182 -28.21 16.66 18.85
CA THR A 182 -28.18 17.68 19.89
C THR A 182 -28.64 17.10 21.22
N ALA A 183 -28.06 17.54 22.34
CA ALA A 183 -28.51 17.19 23.68
C ALA A 183 -30.06 17.31 23.81
N GLN A 184 -30.64 18.44 23.40
CA GLN A 184 -32.10 18.66 23.49
C GLN A 184 -32.94 17.61 22.76
N ASP A 185 -32.45 17.06 21.66
CA ASP A 185 -33.12 16.00 20.89
C ASP A 185 -33.21 14.71 21.70
N LEU A 186 -32.11 14.30 22.35
CA LEU A 186 -32.04 13.13 23.21
C LEU A 186 -32.98 13.22 24.43
N TRP A 187 -33.14 14.41 25.02
CA TRP A 187 -34.05 14.61 26.14
C TRP A 187 -35.53 14.62 25.72
N ASN A 188 -35.85 15.27 24.60
CA ASN A 188 -37.25 15.61 24.27
C ASN A 188 -37.93 14.60 23.34
N ASN A 189 -37.18 13.93 22.46
CA ASN A 189 -37.75 13.11 21.39
C ASN A 189 -37.59 11.60 21.60
N TYR A 190 -36.80 11.18 22.59
CA TYR A 190 -36.58 9.76 22.89
C TYR A 190 -37.21 9.37 24.23
N GLU A 191 -37.89 8.23 24.26
CA GLU A 191 -38.41 7.62 25.48
C GLU A 191 -37.54 6.43 25.89
N THR A 192 -37.45 6.15 27.20
CA THR A 192 -36.72 4.99 27.69
C THR A 192 -37.46 3.70 27.36
N THR A 193 -36.95 3.00 26.34
CA THR A 193 -37.41 1.67 25.92
C THR A 193 -36.28 0.66 26.04
N PHE A 194 -36.60 -0.53 26.53
CA PHE A 194 -35.65 -1.63 26.70
C PHE A 194 -35.83 -2.67 25.59
N PHE A 195 -34.71 -3.24 25.14
CA PHE A 195 -34.64 -4.16 24.01
C PHE A 195 -33.94 -5.45 24.41
N ASP A 196 -34.51 -6.59 24.01
CA ASP A 196 -33.82 -7.88 23.95
C ASP A 196 -33.68 -8.29 22.48
N MET A 197 -32.45 -8.52 22.00
CA MET A 197 -32.18 -8.83 20.59
C MET A 197 -32.12 -10.34 20.31
N TYR A 198 -32.67 -10.73 19.17
CA TYR A 198 -32.71 -12.11 18.70
C TYR A 198 -32.35 -12.22 17.22
N LEU A 199 -31.58 -13.23 16.86
CA LEU A 199 -31.33 -13.65 15.49
C LEU A 199 -32.31 -14.78 15.12
N GLN A 200 -33.11 -14.57 14.09
CA GLN A 200 -33.93 -15.62 13.52
C GLN A 200 -33.10 -16.50 12.59
N TYR A 201 -33.10 -17.80 12.85
CA TYR A 201 -32.39 -18.81 12.05
C TYR A 201 -33.29 -20.01 11.76
N THR A 202 -32.96 -20.75 10.71
CA THR A 202 -33.74 -21.91 10.27
C THR A 202 -32.97 -23.19 10.61
N GLU A 203 -33.64 -24.08 11.33
CA GLU A 203 -33.14 -25.41 11.67
C GLU A 203 -34.09 -26.47 11.07
N GLY A 204 -33.69 -27.04 9.94
CA GLY A 204 -34.56 -27.92 9.15
C GLY A 204 -35.75 -27.15 8.58
N THR A 205 -36.96 -27.47 9.04
CA THR A 205 -38.21 -26.78 8.67
C THR A 205 -38.69 -25.78 9.72
N ASN A 206 -38.04 -25.72 10.88
CA ASN A 206 -38.48 -24.89 11.99
C ASN A 206 -37.68 -23.59 12.05
N THR A 207 -38.39 -22.49 12.26
CA THR A 207 -37.78 -21.19 12.51
C THR A 207 -37.57 -21.01 14.01
N ARG A 208 -36.34 -20.68 14.43
CA ARG A 208 -35.96 -20.47 15.83
C ARG A 208 -35.35 -19.09 16.01
N LEU A 209 -35.36 -18.61 17.25
CA LEU A 209 -34.75 -17.36 17.67
C LEU A 209 -33.54 -17.68 18.56
N TYR A 210 -32.37 -17.20 18.17
CA TYR A 210 -31.16 -17.24 18.98
C TYR A 210 -31.02 -15.91 19.72
N ALA A 211 -30.83 -15.92 21.04
CA ALA A 211 -30.62 -14.70 21.80
C ALA A 211 -29.24 -14.10 21.51
N VAL A 212 -29.19 -12.84 21.09
CA VAL A 212 -27.91 -12.17 20.79
C VAL A 212 -27.31 -11.65 22.10
N PRO A 213 -26.11 -12.12 22.51
CA PRO A 213 -25.43 -11.58 23.68
C PRO A 213 -25.01 -10.12 23.49
N VAL A 214 -25.02 -9.37 24.60
CA VAL A 214 -24.66 -7.95 24.66
C VAL A 214 -23.44 -7.77 25.56
N LEU A 215 -22.36 -7.20 25.02
CA LEU A 215 -21.19 -6.77 25.77
C LEU A 215 -21.32 -5.28 26.08
N LEU A 216 -21.38 -4.95 27.37
CA LEU A 216 -21.52 -3.58 27.84
C LEU A 216 -20.16 -3.03 28.29
N ASP A 217 -19.61 -2.04 27.60
CA ASP A 217 -18.28 -1.48 27.90
C ASP A 217 -18.24 -0.72 29.23
N ASN A 218 -19.39 -0.24 29.72
CA ASN A 218 -19.54 0.46 30.99
C ASN A 218 -19.75 -0.50 32.18
N TYR A 219 -19.79 -1.82 31.96
CA TYR A 219 -19.94 -2.79 33.05
C TYR A 219 -18.71 -2.75 33.96
N GLN A 220 -18.96 -2.64 35.27
CA GLN A 220 -17.93 -2.59 36.30
C GLN A 220 -18.15 -3.70 37.33
N ASN A 221 -17.08 -4.40 37.69
CA ASN A 221 -17.04 -5.36 38.77
C ASN A 221 -15.89 -4.99 39.71
N ASP A 222 -16.17 -4.77 41.01
CA ASP A 222 -15.21 -4.28 42.00
C ASP A 222 -14.34 -3.09 41.53
N GLY A 223 -14.94 -2.14 40.78
CA GLY A 223 -14.27 -0.94 40.26
C GLY A 223 -13.39 -1.17 39.03
N THR A 224 -13.37 -2.37 38.46
CA THR A 224 -12.66 -2.69 37.21
C THR A 224 -13.62 -2.86 36.04
N PHE A 225 -13.24 -2.34 34.86
CA PHE A 225 -13.99 -2.51 33.62
C PHE A 225 -13.63 -3.84 32.95
N GLU A 226 -14.22 -4.93 33.42
CA GLU A 226 -13.93 -6.29 32.93
C GLU A 226 -14.14 -6.44 31.42
N ASN A 227 -15.21 -5.84 30.89
CA ASN A 227 -15.57 -5.91 29.47
C ASN A 227 -14.62 -5.12 28.54
N ARG A 228 -13.68 -4.33 29.08
CA ARG A 228 -12.66 -3.61 28.30
C ARG A 228 -11.32 -4.37 28.21
N GLN A 229 -11.21 -5.53 28.85
CA GLN A 229 -9.98 -6.32 28.83
C GLN A 229 -9.83 -7.07 27.49
N GLU A 230 -8.58 -7.36 27.10
CA GLU A 230 -8.30 -8.12 25.87
C GLU A 230 -8.76 -9.58 25.96
N SER A 231 -8.69 -10.18 27.16
CA SER A 231 -9.09 -11.57 27.37
C SER A 231 -10.60 -11.70 27.48
N ARG A 232 -11.21 -12.48 26.57
CA ARG A 232 -12.64 -12.80 26.58
C ARG A 232 -13.08 -13.56 27.82
N SER A 233 -12.18 -14.26 28.50
CA SER A 233 -12.49 -15.04 29.70
C SER A 233 -13.00 -14.20 30.87
N ALA A 234 -12.66 -12.91 30.91
CA ALA A 234 -13.08 -12.00 31.96
C ALA A 234 -14.40 -11.27 31.63
N TRP A 235 -14.93 -11.42 30.42
CA TRP A 235 -16.11 -10.67 29.99
C TRP A 235 -17.39 -11.19 30.63
N GLN A 236 -18.26 -10.26 31.04
CA GLN A 236 -19.62 -10.55 31.47
C GLN A 236 -20.60 -10.17 30.36
N LEU A 237 -21.23 -11.19 29.77
CA LEU A 237 -22.26 -11.01 28.74
C LEU A 237 -23.63 -10.77 29.36
N THR A 238 -24.37 -9.85 28.76
CA THR A 238 -25.72 -9.41 29.16
C THR A 238 -26.69 -9.58 28.00
N ARG A 239 -27.96 -9.20 28.16
CA ARG A 239 -28.98 -9.36 27.11
C ARG A 239 -29.80 -8.11 26.83
N ARG A 240 -30.28 -7.46 27.88
CA ARG A 240 -31.17 -6.31 27.74
C ARG A 240 -30.38 -5.01 27.60
N PHE A 241 -30.82 -4.12 26.75
CA PHE A 241 -30.19 -2.80 26.58
C PHE A 241 -31.23 -1.73 26.29
N PHE A 242 -30.82 -0.48 26.27
CA PHE A 242 -31.65 0.67 25.90
C PHE A 242 -30.85 1.58 24.96
N LEU A 243 -31.51 2.52 24.29
CA LEU A 243 -30.83 3.50 23.44
C LEU A 243 -30.61 4.83 24.17
N VAL A 244 -31.64 5.28 24.88
CA VAL A 244 -31.63 6.49 25.71
C VAL A 244 -32.34 6.18 27.01
N ASP A 245 -31.75 6.61 28.11
CA ASP A 245 -32.32 6.57 29.44
C ASP A 245 -32.52 8.00 29.94
N ASN A 246 -33.79 8.36 30.06
CA ASN A 246 -34.28 9.63 30.54
C ASN A 246 -35.13 9.51 31.81
N VAL A 247 -35.11 8.34 32.47
CA VAL A 247 -35.92 8.07 33.67
C VAL A 247 -35.07 7.92 34.92
N SER A 248 -33.87 7.32 34.83
CA SER A 248 -33.04 7.05 35.99
C SER A 248 -32.50 8.34 36.63
N GLY A 249 -32.23 9.39 35.84
CA GLY A 249 -31.72 10.67 36.32
C GLY A 249 -32.80 11.67 36.77
N LYS A 250 -34.07 11.28 36.83
CA LYS A 250 -35.14 12.18 37.31
C LYS A 250 -35.15 12.26 38.83
N THR A 251 -35.15 13.48 39.38
CA THR A 251 -35.29 13.74 40.82
C THR A 251 -36.76 13.91 41.25
N ALA A 252 -37.65 14.22 40.32
CA ALA A 252 -39.10 14.24 40.51
C ALA A 252 -39.83 13.91 39.19
N SER A 253 -41.11 13.49 39.28
CA SER A 253 -41.90 13.05 38.12
C SER A 253 -42.02 14.11 37.00
N GLU A 254 -42.28 15.36 37.40
CA GLU A 254 -42.54 16.51 36.51
C GLU A 254 -41.27 17.23 36.04
N ILE A 255 -40.10 16.85 36.56
CA ILE A 255 -38.82 17.48 36.24
C ILE A 255 -38.09 16.64 35.19
N ALA A 256 -37.45 17.30 34.23
CA ALA A 256 -36.55 16.63 33.29
C ALA A 256 -35.41 15.92 34.03
N ALA A 257 -34.86 14.85 33.45
CA ALA A 257 -33.75 14.16 34.06
C ALA A 257 -32.52 15.07 34.18
N THR A 258 -31.90 15.12 35.36
CA THR A 258 -30.69 15.93 35.61
C THR A 258 -29.49 15.38 34.85
N VAL A 259 -29.47 14.06 34.65
CA VAL A 259 -28.48 13.33 33.85
C VAL A 259 -29.23 12.35 32.95
N ILE A 260 -28.82 12.23 31.69
CA ILE A 260 -29.29 11.17 30.79
C ILE A 260 -28.14 10.30 30.34
N ARG A 261 -28.45 9.06 30.00
CA ARG A 261 -27.52 8.11 29.37
C ARG A 261 -27.99 7.79 27.98
N TYR A 262 -27.08 7.74 27.03
CA TYR A 262 -27.39 7.39 25.65
C TYR A 262 -26.31 6.48 25.05
N ALA A 263 -26.71 5.62 24.12
CA ALA A 263 -25.81 4.70 23.43
C ALA A 263 -24.96 5.49 22.42
N SER A 264 -23.74 5.87 22.83
CA SER A 264 -22.83 6.67 21.99
C SER A 264 -22.16 5.84 20.91
N SER A 265 -21.90 4.56 21.18
CA SER A 265 -21.37 3.62 20.19
C SER A 265 -22.06 2.26 20.33
N MET A 266 -22.54 1.74 19.20
CA MET A 266 -23.08 0.39 19.09
C MET A 266 -22.38 -0.35 17.94
N GLU A 267 -21.86 -1.54 18.21
CA GLU A 267 -21.21 -2.40 17.22
C GLU A 267 -21.83 -3.80 17.26
N LEU A 268 -22.42 -4.23 16.14
CA LEU A 268 -22.81 -5.62 15.94
C LEU A 268 -21.64 -6.37 15.27
N LEU A 269 -20.97 -7.22 16.04
CA LEU A 269 -19.86 -8.03 15.60
C LEU A 269 -20.35 -9.42 15.16
N ILE A 270 -19.99 -9.82 13.94
CA ILE A 270 -20.34 -11.13 13.38
C ILE A 270 -19.04 -11.88 13.07
N THR A 271 -18.85 -13.02 13.75
CA THR A 271 -17.64 -13.85 13.57
C THR A 271 -17.98 -15.09 12.76
N LEU A 272 -17.20 -15.37 11.71
CA LEU A 272 -17.34 -16.60 10.94
C LEU A 272 -16.79 -17.82 11.69
N GLN A 273 -17.48 -18.95 11.59
CA GLN A 273 -17.07 -20.21 12.21
C GLN A 273 -15.80 -20.75 11.58
N ASN A 274 -14.86 -21.21 12.41
CA ASN A 274 -13.65 -21.89 11.97
C ASN A 274 -13.58 -23.27 12.65
N GLU A 275 -13.34 -24.33 11.87
CA GLU A 275 -13.14 -25.69 12.39
C GLU A 275 -11.81 -26.21 11.86
N ALA A 276 -10.96 -26.74 12.75
CA ALA A 276 -9.64 -27.27 12.41
C ALA A 276 -8.76 -26.30 11.57
N GLY A 277 -8.93 -24.98 11.77
CA GLY A 277 -8.18 -23.94 11.06
C GLY A 277 -8.73 -23.58 9.67
N GLN A 278 -9.91 -24.07 9.29
CA GLN A 278 -10.60 -23.70 8.04
C GLN A 278 -11.95 -23.05 8.33
N THR A 279 -12.24 -21.94 7.63
CA THR A 279 -13.52 -21.24 7.73
C THR A 279 -14.64 -22.08 7.13
N ARG A 280 -15.73 -22.27 7.87
CA ARG A 280 -16.93 -22.95 7.37
C ARG A 280 -17.77 -21.96 6.57
N GLU A 281 -17.96 -22.27 5.29
CA GLU A 281 -18.70 -21.43 4.33
C GLU A 281 -20.07 -21.00 4.86
N GLY A 282 -20.27 -19.69 4.98
CA GLY A 282 -21.54 -19.05 5.34
C GLY A 282 -22.00 -19.27 6.78
N LYS A 283 -21.21 -19.93 7.65
CA LYS A 283 -21.61 -20.18 9.05
C LYS A 283 -21.01 -19.16 10.00
N ILE A 284 -21.82 -18.70 10.94
CA ILE A 284 -21.41 -17.71 11.94
C ILE A 284 -21.50 -18.29 13.36
N TYR A 285 -20.61 -17.84 14.23
CA TYR A 285 -20.82 -17.92 15.67
C TYR A 285 -21.95 -16.97 16.08
N PRO A 286 -22.48 -17.07 17.31
CA PRO A 286 -23.41 -16.11 17.86
C PRO A 286 -22.94 -14.67 17.62
N PRO A 287 -23.75 -13.82 16.97
CA PRO A 287 -23.43 -12.40 16.84
C PRO A 287 -23.30 -11.76 18.23
N LEU A 288 -22.41 -10.79 18.36
CA LEU A 288 -22.21 -10.05 19.61
C LEU A 288 -22.57 -8.59 19.41
N LEU A 289 -23.44 -8.04 20.25
CA LEU A 289 -23.73 -6.61 20.26
C LEU A 289 -22.88 -5.93 21.34
N LYS A 290 -21.95 -5.06 20.95
CA LYS A 290 -21.18 -4.22 21.88
C LYS A 290 -21.85 -2.86 22.00
N ILE A 291 -21.97 -2.36 23.23
CA ILE A 291 -22.60 -1.07 23.51
C ILE A 291 -21.71 -0.28 24.47
N GLN A 292 -21.49 0.98 24.14
CA GLN A 292 -20.92 1.99 25.01
C GLN A 292 -21.96 3.08 25.24
N TYR A 293 -22.22 3.38 26.51
CA TYR A 293 -23.05 4.51 26.93
C TYR A 293 -22.19 5.71 27.33
N SER A 294 -22.71 6.89 27.04
CA SER A 294 -22.18 8.17 27.50
C SER A 294 -23.27 8.95 28.23
N GLU A 295 -22.85 9.92 29.03
CA GLU A 295 -23.71 10.65 29.95
C GLU A 295 -23.73 12.13 29.58
N LEU A 296 -24.88 12.78 29.74
CA LEU A 296 -25.04 14.24 29.56
C LEU A 296 -25.68 14.84 30.80
N VAL A 297 -25.18 16.00 31.21
CA VAL A 297 -25.67 16.73 32.38
C VAL A 297 -26.55 17.88 31.92
N TYR A 298 -27.72 18.03 32.53
CA TYR A 298 -28.72 18.99 32.09
C TYR A 298 -28.20 20.44 32.08
N GLU A 299 -27.59 20.89 33.18
CA GLU A 299 -27.12 22.28 33.31
C GLU A 299 -25.99 22.62 32.32
N ASP A 300 -25.12 21.65 32.02
CA ASP A 300 -23.96 21.87 31.17
C ASP A 300 -24.28 21.65 29.67
N ASP A 301 -25.07 20.62 29.35
CA ASP A 301 -25.24 20.14 27.97
C ASP A 301 -26.60 20.50 27.36
N TYR A 302 -27.68 20.46 28.14
CA TYR A 302 -29.02 20.76 27.61
C TYR A 302 -29.18 22.26 27.32
N ASP A 303 -28.73 23.10 28.25
CA ASP A 303 -28.79 24.57 28.12
C ASP A 303 -27.81 25.09 27.05
N ALA A 304 -26.64 24.46 26.91
CA ALA A 304 -25.67 24.77 25.87
C ALA A 304 -26.02 24.16 24.49
N ASN A 305 -27.02 23.27 24.45
CA ASN A 305 -27.41 22.49 23.27
C ASN A 305 -26.21 21.77 22.61
N THR A 306 -25.40 21.10 23.43
CA THR A 306 -24.17 20.44 22.99
C THR A 306 -24.46 19.41 21.89
N GLU A 307 -23.64 19.41 20.84
CA GLU A 307 -23.69 18.39 19.78
C GLU A 307 -22.86 17.18 20.18
N VAL A 308 -23.52 16.01 20.22
CA VAL A 308 -22.89 14.73 20.53
C VAL A 308 -22.85 13.83 19.31
N THR A 309 -21.76 13.07 19.17
CA THR A 309 -21.62 12.10 18.07
C THR A 309 -22.08 10.73 18.53
N VAL A 310 -22.98 10.12 17.77
CA VAL A 310 -23.42 8.72 17.97
C VAL A 310 -23.03 7.88 16.76
N SER A 311 -22.68 6.62 16.98
CA SER A 311 -22.29 5.72 15.90
C SER A 311 -22.89 4.32 16.02
N PHE A 312 -23.26 3.75 14.87
CA PHE A 312 -23.75 2.38 14.74
C PHE A 312 -22.95 1.66 13.67
N ARG A 313 -22.40 0.48 13.99
CA ARG A 313 -21.54 -0.29 13.10
C ARG A 313 -21.92 -1.76 13.06
N VAL A 314 -21.71 -2.38 11.91
CA VAL A 314 -21.78 -3.84 11.74
C VAL A 314 -20.47 -4.30 11.13
N THR A 315 -19.74 -5.13 11.86
CA THR A 315 -18.40 -5.58 11.50
C THR A 315 -18.35 -7.10 11.40
N TYR A 316 -17.48 -7.58 10.51
CA TYR A 316 -17.28 -8.99 10.27
C TYR A 316 -15.85 -9.37 10.62
N GLU A 317 -15.68 -10.48 11.32
CA GLU A 317 -14.38 -11.00 11.72
C GLU A 317 -14.23 -12.48 11.36
N MET A 318 -12.98 -12.89 11.14
CA MET A 318 -12.59 -14.28 10.96
C MET A 318 -11.18 -14.51 11.52
N SER A 319 -10.89 -15.75 11.92
CA SER A 319 -9.52 -16.14 12.26
C SER A 319 -8.66 -16.08 10.99
N ARG A 320 -7.44 -15.55 11.15
CA ARG A 320 -6.48 -15.34 10.07
C ARG A 320 -5.13 -15.99 10.26
N ASP A 321 -4.98 -16.76 11.33
CA ASP A 321 -3.69 -17.34 11.71
C ASP A 321 -3.07 -18.11 10.54
N TYR A 322 -3.88 -18.85 9.78
CA TYR A 322 -3.39 -19.56 8.60
C TYR A 322 -2.90 -18.62 7.49
N GLY A 323 -3.67 -17.59 7.15
CA GLY A 323 -3.34 -16.65 6.05
C GLY A 323 -2.13 -15.77 6.36
N GLU A 324 -2.03 -15.25 7.58
CA GLU A 324 -0.89 -14.43 8.01
C GLU A 324 0.40 -15.25 8.12
N ASN A 325 0.31 -16.49 8.63
CA ASN A 325 1.45 -17.40 8.66
C ASN A 325 1.89 -17.81 7.24
N ALA A 326 0.95 -18.05 6.33
CA ALA A 326 1.26 -18.34 4.93
C ALA A 326 1.97 -17.17 4.24
N LEU A 327 1.48 -15.93 4.41
CA LEU A 327 2.12 -14.73 3.86
C LEU A 327 3.52 -14.54 4.45
N SER A 328 3.67 -14.67 5.77
CA SER A 328 4.97 -14.52 6.45
C SER A 328 5.98 -15.58 6.02
N THR A 329 5.51 -16.83 5.81
CA THR A 329 6.34 -17.93 5.31
C THR A 329 6.75 -17.70 3.86
N ALA A 330 5.84 -17.25 2.99
CA ALA A 330 6.15 -16.92 1.60
C ALA A 330 7.17 -15.77 1.51
N LEU A 331 6.99 -14.71 2.30
CA LEU A 331 7.94 -13.61 2.42
C LEU A 331 9.31 -14.11 2.87
N GLY A 332 9.38 -14.98 3.89
CA GLY A 332 10.64 -15.55 4.38
C GLY A 332 11.39 -16.35 3.32
N ILE A 333 10.70 -17.26 2.63
CA ILE A 333 11.29 -18.13 1.60
C ILE A 333 11.76 -17.32 0.39
N LEU A 334 10.88 -16.47 -0.15
CA LEU A 334 11.20 -15.68 -1.34
C LEU A 334 12.24 -14.60 -1.06
N SER A 335 12.27 -14.03 0.15
CA SER A 335 13.35 -13.13 0.57
C SER A 335 14.69 -13.87 0.64
N GLY A 336 14.70 -15.11 1.15
CA GLY A 336 15.90 -15.96 1.14
C GLY A 336 16.44 -16.20 -0.28
N ILE A 337 15.56 -16.53 -1.23
CA ILE A 337 15.91 -16.68 -2.64
C ILE A 337 16.39 -15.34 -3.23
N GLY A 338 15.70 -14.24 -2.92
CA GLY A 338 16.07 -12.89 -3.36
C GLY A 338 17.45 -12.46 -2.88
N VAL A 339 17.81 -12.78 -1.64
CA VAL A 339 19.14 -12.50 -1.07
C VAL A 339 20.22 -13.36 -1.74
N VAL A 340 19.95 -14.63 -2.04
CA VAL A 340 20.88 -15.48 -2.82
C VAL A 340 21.07 -14.90 -4.23
N TRP A 341 20.00 -14.43 -4.86
CA TRP A 341 20.11 -13.76 -6.16
C TRP A 341 20.91 -12.45 -6.06
N ALA A 342 20.71 -11.66 -5.00
CA ALA A 342 21.51 -10.48 -4.73
C ALA A 342 23.00 -10.82 -4.57
N LEU A 343 23.35 -11.94 -3.91
CA LEU A 343 24.73 -12.43 -3.84
C LEU A 343 25.31 -12.75 -5.23
N VAL A 344 24.53 -13.39 -6.10
CA VAL A 344 24.96 -13.68 -7.49
C VAL A 344 25.24 -12.37 -8.23
N ARG A 345 24.32 -11.40 -8.16
CA ARG A 345 24.52 -10.07 -8.78
C ARG A 345 25.71 -9.31 -8.20
N SER A 346 25.92 -9.37 -6.88
CA SER A 346 27.09 -8.77 -6.23
C SER A 346 28.39 -9.41 -6.67
N ASN A 347 28.41 -10.74 -6.86
CA ASN A 347 29.59 -11.43 -7.35
C ASN A 347 29.85 -11.10 -8.83
N ALA A 348 28.81 -11.03 -9.65
CA ALA A 348 28.93 -10.56 -11.05
C ALA A 348 29.50 -9.14 -11.10
N TRP A 349 28.94 -8.21 -10.32
CA TRP A 349 29.45 -6.84 -10.19
C TRP A 349 30.90 -6.81 -9.70
N ARG A 350 31.25 -7.59 -8.68
CA ARG A 350 32.62 -7.66 -8.14
C ARG A 350 33.63 -8.03 -9.22
N ARG A 351 33.28 -9.00 -10.08
CA ARG A 351 34.11 -9.43 -11.22
C ARG A 351 34.21 -8.33 -12.28
N ARG A 352 33.10 -7.68 -12.62
CA ARG A 352 33.03 -6.51 -13.50
C ARG A 352 33.77 -5.28 -12.96
N ALA A 353 33.94 -5.18 -11.65
CA ALA A 353 34.75 -4.16 -11.00
C ALA A 353 36.25 -4.51 -10.97
N GLY A 354 36.62 -5.76 -11.32
CA GLY A 354 37.99 -6.26 -11.30
C GLY A 354 38.53 -6.55 -9.90
N LEU A 355 37.66 -6.81 -8.91
CA LEU A 355 38.04 -7.05 -7.53
C LEU A 355 38.25 -8.55 -7.26
N ILE A 356 39.43 -8.90 -6.75
CA ILE A 356 39.80 -10.30 -6.45
C ILE A 356 39.23 -10.75 -5.09
N TYR A 357 39.15 -9.84 -4.12
CA TYR A 357 38.70 -10.09 -2.75
C TYR A 357 37.35 -9.40 -2.48
N ILE A 358 36.64 -9.87 -1.45
CA ILE A 358 35.41 -9.22 -0.96
C ILE A 358 35.85 -8.03 -0.11
N ASP A 359 35.61 -6.83 -0.61
CA ASP A 359 35.89 -5.57 0.08
C ASP A 359 34.61 -4.93 0.64
N ILE A 360 34.77 -3.84 1.39
CA ILE A 360 33.63 -3.10 1.96
C ILE A 360 32.69 -2.55 0.87
N LYS A 361 33.22 -2.22 -0.32
CA LYS A 361 32.42 -1.75 -1.46
C LYS A 361 31.51 -2.86 -1.99
N THR A 362 32.03 -4.09 -2.07
CA THR A 362 31.25 -5.28 -2.42
C THR A 362 30.15 -5.52 -1.39
N MET A 363 30.43 -5.34 -0.09
CA MET A 363 29.40 -5.46 0.95
C MET A 363 28.29 -4.40 0.80
N PHE A 364 28.63 -3.14 0.52
CA PHE A 364 27.63 -2.11 0.24
C PHE A 364 26.81 -2.42 -1.02
N LYS A 365 27.46 -2.89 -2.10
CA LYS A 365 26.76 -3.31 -3.32
C LYS A 365 25.79 -4.45 -3.07
N PHE A 366 26.19 -5.43 -2.26
CA PHE A 366 25.31 -6.50 -1.80
C PHE A 366 24.11 -5.98 -1.02
N LEU A 367 24.31 -5.02 -0.12
CA LEU A 367 23.22 -4.40 0.62
C LEU A 367 22.20 -3.72 -0.31
N PHE A 368 22.65 -2.91 -1.27
CA PHE A 368 21.75 -2.24 -2.22
C PHE A 368 21.03 -3.20 -3.16
N PHE A 369 21.72 -4.21 -3.70
CA PHE A 369 21.07 -5.25 -4.50
C PHE A 369 20.07 -6.06 -3.69
N SER A 370 20.35 -6.31 -2.39
CA SER A 370 19.40 -6.95 -1.50
C SER A 370 18.15 -6.10 -1.31
N PHE A 371 18.28 -4.79 -1.10
CA PHE A 371 17.12 -3.90 -1.03
C PHE A 371 16.28 -3.92 -2.32
N GLY A 372 16.92 -3.90 -3.50
CA GLY A 372 16.19 -4.05 -4.77
C GLY A 372 15.37 -5.34 -4.82
N MET A 373 15.99 -6.49 -4.53
CA MET A 373 15.32 -7.79 -4.55
C MET A 373 14.23 -7.92 -3.48
N LEU A 374 14.46 -7.40 -2.27
CA LEU A 374 13.48 -7.42 -1.20
C LEU A 374 12.26 -6.55 -1.54
N GLY A 375 12.47 -5.37 -2.14
CA GLY A 375 11.38 -4.52 -2.62
C GLY A 375 10.48 -5.24 -3.62
N ASP A 376 11.08 -5.94 -4.58
CA ASP A 376 10.36 -6.71 -5.60
C ASP A 376 9.59 -7.90 -4.99
N VAL A 377 10.23 -8.67 -4.09
CA VAL A 377 9.61 -9.81 -3.41
C VAL A 377 8.43 -9.38 -2.55
N PHE A 378 8.60 -8.35 -1.73
CA PHE A 378 7.52 -7.87 -0.87
C PHE A 378 6.34 -7.37 -1.71
N PHE A 379 6.61 -6.62 -2.79
CA PHE A 379 5.56 -6.19 -3.70
C PHE A 379 4.80 -7.39 -4.30
N VAL A 380 5.50 -8.39 -4.85
CA VAL A 380 4.85 -9.55 -5.48
C VAL A 380 3.99 -10.33 -4.50
N CYS A 381 4.49 -10.59 -3.28
CA CYS A 381 3.73 -11.27 -2.23
C CYS A 381 2.48 -10.49 -1.82
N LEU A 382 2.62 -9.18 -1.56
CA LEU A 382 1.50 -8.33 -1.16
C LEU A 382 0.47 -8.20 -2.29
N PHE A 383 0.94 -8.01 -3.53
CA PHE A 383 0.08 -7.95 -4.70
C PHE A 383 -0.70 -9.25 -4.89
N GLY A 384 -0.06 -10.41 -4.79
CA GLY A 384 -0.72 -11.71 -4.88
C GLY A 384 -1.81 -11.90 -3.80
N THR A 385 -1.52 -11.59 -2.55
CA THR A 385 -2.47 -11.75 -1.43
C THR A 385 -3.63 -10.75 -1.52
N THR A 386 -3.36 -9.50 -1.89
CA THR A 386 -4.42 -8.49 -2.06
C THR A 386 -5.29 -8.74 -3.27
N LEU A 387 -4.73 -9.28 -4.34
CA LEU A 387 -5.47 -9.75 -5.52
C LEU A 387 -6.33 -10.98 -5.20
N TYR A 388 -5.83 -11.90 -4.36
CA TYR A 388 -6.64 -12.98 -3.78
C TYR A 388 -7.86 -12.41 -3.05
N TRP A 389 -7.66 -11.45 -2.13
CA TRP A 389 -8.79 -10.80 -1.46
C TRP A 389 -9.73 -10.09 -2.43
N LEU A 390 -9.23 -9.36 -3.42
CA LEU A 390 -10.07 -8.65 -4.38
C LEU A 390 -11.01 -9.60 -5.12
N PHE A 391 -10.47 -10.67 -5.72
CA PHE A 391 -11.30 -11.60 -6.48
C PHE A 391 -12.23 -12.42 -5.59
N PHE A 392 -11.68 -12.97 -4.52
CA PHE A 392 -12.43 -13.90 -3.69
C PHE A 392 -13.33 -13.21 -2.68
N PHE A 393 -13.20 -11.92 -2.35
CA PHE A 393 -14.19 -11.22 -1.53
C PHE A 393 -15.32 -10.61 -2.38
N LYS A 394 -14.99 -10.01 -3.53
CA LYS A 394 -15.96 -9.32 -4.39
C LYS A 394 -16.82 -10.25 -5.25
N ARG A 395 -16.47 -11.54 -5.36
CA ARG A 395 -17.21 -12.55 -6.14
C ARG A 395 -17.61 -13.78 -5.30
N GLN A 396 -18.03 -13.57 -4.06
CA GLN A 396 -18.53 -14.66 -3.20
C GLN A 396 -20.03 -14.87 -3.38
N ASP A 397 -20.43 -16.11 -3.68
CA ASP A 397 -21.83 -16.54 -3.57
C ASP A 397 -22.13 -16.96 -2.12
N LEU A 398 -21.24 -17.78 -1.53
CA LEU A 398 -21.22 -18.11 -0.10
C LEU A 398 -20.05 -17.38 0.57
N VAL A 399 -20.29 -16.77 1.72
CA VAL A 399 -19.25 -15.99 2.40
C VAL A 399 -18.29 -16.91 3.12
N TYR A 400 -17.05 -16.94 2.65
CA TYR A 400 -15.97 -17.69 3.28
C TYR A 400 -14.71 -16.85 3.51
N LEU A 401 -14.71 -15.59 3.08
CA LEU A 401 -13.58 -14.67 3.23
C LEU A 401 -14.10 -13.29 3.65
N VAL A 402 -13.49 -12.71 4.67
CA VAL A 402 -13.82 -11.37 5.16
C VAL A 402 -12.57 -10.50 5.15
N LEU A 403 -12.74 -9.23 4.81
CA LEU A 403 -11.66 -8.24 4.73
C LEU A 403 -11.04 -7.91 6.11
N PRO A 404 -9.78 -7.44 6.13
CA PRO A 404 -9.12 -7.06 7.38
C PRO A 404 -9.77 -5.93 8.13
N HIS A 405 -9.92 -6.11 9.45
CA HIS A 405 -10.24 -5.02 10.34
C HIS A 405 -9.00 -4.12 10.56
N LYS A 406 -9.22 -2.89 11.01
CA LYS A 406 -8.20 -1.82 11.06
C LYS A 406 -6.95 -2.22 11.87
N ALA A 407 -7.11 -2.96 12.97
CA ALA A 407 -5.99 -3.45 13.76
C ALA A 407 -5.10 -4.45 12.99
N GLN A 408 -5.71 -5.27 12.14
CA GLN A 408 -5.03 -6.31 11.36
C GLN A 408 -4.36 -5.74 10.09
N GLU A 409 -4.82 -4.58 9.59
CA GLU A 409 -4.19 -3.89 8.46
C GLU A 409 -2.79 -3.33 8.80
N VAL A 410 -2.43 -3.23 10.08
CA VAL A 410 -1.15 -2.65 10.54
C VAL A 410 0.05 -3.41 9.96
N SER A 411 0.05 -4.75 10.02
CA SER A 411 1.14 -5.58 9.47
C SER A 411 1.29 -5.39 7.96
N PHE A 412 0.17 -5.30 7.24
CA PHE A 412 0.15 -5.04 5.80
C PHE A 412 0.80 -3.69 5.45
N ILE A 413 0.47 -2.64 6.22
CA ILE A 413 1.03 -1.28 6.02
C ILE A 413 2.55 -1.28 6.27
N TRP A 414 3.03 -1.99 7.28
CA TRP A 414 4.46 -2.12 7.54
C TRP A 414 5.21 -2.82 6.40
N TYR A 415 4.68 -3.94 5.90
CA TYR A 415 5.30 -4.65 4.78
C TYR A 415 5.35 -3.81 3.50
N LEU A 416 4.27 -3.07 3.19
CA LEU A 416 4.25 -2.21 2.02
C LEU A 416 5.19 -1.00 2.17
N SER A 417 5.24 -0.40 3.36
CA SER A 417 6.15 0.70 3.67
C SER A 417 7.61 0.27 3.52
N PHE A 418 7.93 -0.95 3.99
CA PHE A 418 9.24 -1.56 3.79
C PHE A 418 9.56 -1.79 2.31
N ALA A 419 8.61 -2.32 1.52
CA ALA A 419 8.79 -2.51 0.09
C ALA A 419 9.15 -1.21 -0.64
N PHE A 420 8.41 -0.13 -0.34
CA PHE A 420 8.68 1.19 -0.91
C PHE A 420 10.04 1.76 -0.48
N PHE A 421 10.40 1.64 0.81
CA PHE A 421 11.69 2.09 1.30
C PHE A 421 12.84 1.38 0.56
N CYS A 422 12.76 0.05 0.47
CA CYS A 422 13.73 -0.76 -0.25
C CYS A 422 13.81 -0.37 -1.74
N LYS A 423 12.68 -0.17 -2.41
CA LYS A 423 12.66 0.23 -3.82
C LYS A 423 13.15 1.65 -4.06
N SER A 424 12.92 2.57 -3.12
CA SER A 424 13.46 3.93 -3.16
C SER A 424 14.99 3.93 -3.10
N LEU A 425 15.58 3.08 -2.25
CA LEU A 425 17.03 2.90 -2.20
C LEU A 425 17.60 2.26 -3.47
N ASP A 426 16.87 1.32 -4.08
CA ASP A 426 17.24 0.71 -5.36
C ASP A 426 17.26 1.75 -6.50
N VAL A 427 16.22 2.58 -6.63
CA VAL A 427 16.19 3.66 -7.62
C VAL A 427 17.28 4.70 -7.39
N LEU A 428 17.52 5.10 -6.13
CA LEU A 428 18.60 6.01 -5.80
C LEU A 428 19.96 5.42 -6.18
N HIS A 429 20.18 4.15 -5.85
CA HIS A 429 21.40 3.43 -6.21
C HIS A 429 21.56 3.32 -7.74
N LEU A 430 20.49 3.06 -8.49
CA LEU A 430 20.48 3.04 -9.95
C LEU A 430 20.91 4.40 -10.53
N ILE A 431 20.32 5.50 -10.07
CA ILE A 431 20.65 6.85 -10.56
C ILE A 431 22.12 7.18 -10.28
N VAL A 432 22.58 6.95 -9.04
CA VAL A 432 23.98 7.19 -8.66
C VAL A 432 24.91 6.34 -9.52
N TYR A 433 24.58 5.07 -9.73
CA TYR A 433 25.40 4.15 -10.51
C TYR A 433 25.51 4.57 -11.98
N GLN A 434 24.42 4.98 -12.61
CA GLN A 434 24.44 5.47 -14.00
C GLN A 434 25.16 6.81 -14.15
N CYS A 435 25.01 7.73 -13.19
CA CYS A 435 25.68 9.03 -13.22
C CYS A 435 27.18 8.98 -12.93
N LEU A 436 27.73 7.81 -12.55
CA LEU A 436 29.16 7.63 -12.26
C LEU A 436 29.93 6.87 -13.34
N GLY A 437 29.24 6.30 -14.34
CA GLY A 437 29.88 5.55 -15.42
C GLY A 437 30.80 6.42 -16.28
N ASP A 438 31.88 5.84 -16.80
CA ASP A 438 32.78 6.53 -17.73
C ASP A 438 32.23 6.43 -19.16
N ILE A 439 32.14 7.56 -19.86
CA ILE A 439 31.74 7.60 -21.28
C ILE A 439 32.82 8.33 -22.05
N PHE A 440 33.25 7.75 -23.15
CA PHE A 440 34.23 8.33 -24.06
C PHE A 440 33.75 8.26 -25.52
N LEU A 441 33.95 9.34 -26.25
CA LEU A 441 33.60 9.47 -27.66
C LEU A 441 34.88 9.39 -28.49
N ILE A 442 35.00 8.33 -29.29
CA ILE A 442 36.17 8.04 -30.14
C ILE A 442 35.91 8.65 -31.52
N ASP A 443 36.75 9.61 -31.92
CA ASP A 443 36.68 10.21 -33.25
C ASP A 443 37.65 9.52 -34.20
N TRP A 444 37.11 8.91 -35.25
CA TRP A 444 37.89 8.18 -36.27
C TRP A 444 38.37 9.07 -37.41
N GLU A 445 37.97 10.35 -37.44
CA GLU A 445 38.32 11.26 -38.51
C GLU A 445 39.81 11.58 -38.53
N ARG A 446 40.39 11.63 -39.73
CA ARG A 446 41.80 11.95 -39.94
C ARG A 446 41.91 13.31 -40.58
N SER A 447 42.93 14.06 -40.19
CA SER A 447 43.24 15.34 -40.80
C SER A 447 43.47 15.21 -42.31
N ARG A 448 42.71 15.99 -43.09
CA ARG A 448 42.77 16.00 -44.54
C ARG A 448 43.51 17.24 -45.03
N GLY A 449 44.77 17.05 -45.39
CA GLY A 449 45.60 18.08 -46.01
C GLY A 449 46.47 18.90 -45.04
N ARG A 450 47.19 19.88 -45.59
CA ARG A 450 48.04 20.80 -44.85
C ARG A 450 47.53 22.22 -45.06
N VAL A 451 47.39 22.96 -43.98
CA VAL A 451 47.11 24.40 -44.02
C VAL A 451 48.44 25.13 -44.16
N VAL A 452 48.56 25.96 -45.19
CA VAL A 452 49.68 26.89 -45.33
C VAL A 452 49.34 28.14 -44.52
N GLN A 453 49.96 28.32 -43.36
CA GLN A 453 49.84 29.56 -42.61
C GLN A 453 50.55 30.67 -43.38
N SER A 454 49.85 31.76 -43.68
CA SER A 454 50.37 32.92 -44.42
C SER A 454 51.31 33.82 -43.61
N SER A 455 51.67 33.43 -42.38
CA SER A 455 52.35 34.30 -41.41
C SER A 455 53.87 34.09 -41.25
N ASP A 456 54.51 33.16 -41.97
CA ASP A 456 55.99 32.99 -41.92
C ASP A 456 56.59 32.73 -43.32
N PRO A 457 57.28 33.70 -43.95
CA PRO A 457 57.87 33.58 -45.29
C PRO A 457 59.12 32.67 -45.38
N GLY A 458 59.27 31.69 -44.49
CA GLY A 458 60.47 30.85 -44.41
C GLY A 458 60.26 29.41 -43.95
N ASN A 459 59.03 29.00 -43.59
CA ASN A 459 58.77 27.67 -43.05
C ASN A 459 57.80 26.88 -43.96
N ASN A 460 58.35 26.19 -44.98
CA ASN A 460 57.59 25.38 -45.96
C ASN A 460 56.98 24.08 -45.38
N LYS A 461 56.93 23.90 -44.06
CA LYS A 461 56.23 22.78 -43.42
C LYS A 461 54.83 23.25 -43.03
N GLY A 462 53.88 23.19 -43.97
CA GLY A 462 52.46 23.43 -43.67
C GLY A 462 51.98 22.56 -42.50
N SER A 463 51.24 23.15 -41.57
CA SER A 463 50.67 22.44 -40.43
C SER A 463 49.55 21.51 -40.90
N VAL A 464 49.38 20.40 -40.21
CA VAL A 464 48.30 19.44 -40.50
C VAL A 464 46.95 20.13 -40.24
N ALA A 465 46.01 20.00 -41.17
CA ALA A 465 44.69 20.62 -41.02
C ALA A 465 43.97 20.06 -39.77
N PRO A 466 43.37 20.92 -38.92
CA PRO A 466 42.66 20.46 -37.73
C PRO A 466 41.37 19.71 -38.12
N VAL A 467 41.02 18.71 -37.32
CA VAL A 467 39.77 17.94 -37.46
C VAL A 467 38.61 18.72 -36.81
N SER A 468 37.43 18.69 -37.42
CA SER A 468 36.23 19.35 -36.88
C SER A 468 35.72 18.61 -35.63
N ILE A 469 35.44 19.36 -34.56
CA ILE A 469 34.89 18.82 -33.31
C ILE A 469 33.35 18.71 -33.31
N TRP A 470 32.68 19.34 -34.28
CA TRP A 470 31.22 19.47 -34.28
C TRP A 470 30.49 18.13 -34.30
N ARG A 471 31.03 17.12 -34.99
CA ARG A 471 30.49 15.75 -34.99
C ARG A 471 30.44 15.17 -33.57
N THR A 472 31.49 15.38 -32.79
CA THR A 472 31.57 14.91 -31.39
C THR A 472 30.56 15.63 -30.50
N TYR A 473 30.37 16.94 -30.69
CA TYR A 473 29.33 17.68 -29.96
C TYR A 473 27.93 17.21 -30.34
N PHE A 474 27.67 16.92 -31.61
CA PHE A 474 26.39 16.41 -32.07
C PHE A 474 26.06 15.06 -31.42
N VAL A 475 26.99 14.10 -31.48
CA VAL A 475 26.82 12.79 -30.85
C VAL A 475 26.70 12.90 -29.32
N ALA A 476 27.46 13.80 -28.68
CA ALA A 476 27.35 14.05 -27.24
C ALA A 476 25.98 14.63 -26.86
N ASN A 477 25.43 15.55 -27.66
CA ASN A 477 24.12 16.13 -27.42
C ASN A 477 23.01 15.09 -27.53
N GLU A 478 23.03 14.28 -28.59
CA GLU A 478 22.05 13.20 -28.79
C GLU A 478 22.14 12.15 -27.67
N TRP A 479 23.36 11.82 -27.22
CA TRP A 479 23.51 10.95 -26.05
C TRP A 479 22.95 11.57 -24.78
N ASN A 480 23.10 12.89 -24.57
CA ASN A 480 22.52 13.59 -23.43
C ASN A 480 20.99 13.47 -23.42
N GLU A 481 20.34 13.64 -24.56
CA GLU A 481 18.89 13.50 -24.71
C GLU A 481 18.42 12.05 -24.45
N LEU A 482 19.17 11.05 -24.93
CA LEU A 482 18.85 9.63 -24.72
C LEU A 482 18.89 9.18 -23.25
N GLN A 483 19.67 9.85 -22.40
CA GLN A 483 19.79 9.48 -20.99
C GLN A 483 18.48 9.62 -20.22
N GLU A 484 17.63 10.56 -20.64
CA GLU A 484 16.36 10.87 -20.01
C GLU A 484 15.19 10.10 -20.65
N MET A 485 15.45 9.44 -21.78
CA MET A 485 14.42 8.75 -22.53
C MET A 485 13.86 7.57 -21.74
N ARG A 486 12.55 7.62 -21.48
CA ARG A 486 11.76 6.55 -20.87
C ARG A 486 11.04 5.76 -21.96
N ARG A 487 10.81 4.48 -21.73
CA ARG A 487 10.01 3.65 -22.65
C ARG A 487 8.52 3.90 -22.49
N SER A 488 8.10 4.36 -21.31
CA SER A 488 6.70 4.62 -20.98
C SER A 488 6.45 6.10 -20.68
N SER A 489 5.20 6.54 -20.86
CA SER A 489 4.80 7.91 -20.55
C SER A 489 4.13 7.97 -19.18
N VAL A 490 4.83 8.58 -18.22
CA VAL A 490 4.33 8.74 -16.84
C VAL A 490 3.07 9.61 -16.81
N PHE A 491 3.02 10.65 -17.64
CA PHE A 491 1.85 11.51 -17.75
C PHE A 491 0.61 10.73 -18.21
N PHE A 492 0.76 9.92 -19.26
CA PHE A 492 -0.34 9.09 -19.75
C PHE A 492 -0.73 8.02 -18.72
N GLN A 493 0.25 7.40 -18.05
CA GLN A 493 0.01 6.42 -16.98
C GLN A 493 -0.83 7.01 -15.85
N MET A 494 -0.43 8.17 -15.29
CA MET A 494 -1.18 8.82 -14.21
C MET A 494 -2.57 9.29 -14.67
N SER A 495 -2.67 9.85 -15.88
CA SER A 495 -3.95 10.32 -16.42
C SER A 495 -4.94 9.17 -16.65
N ALA A 496 -4.47 8.05 -17.19
CA ALA A 496 -5.27 6.84 -17.37
C ALA A 496 -5.69 6.25 -16.03
N MET A 497 -4.78 6.17 -15.04
CA MET A 497 -5.12 5.73 -13.69
C MET A 497 -6.28 6.54 -13.09
N LEU A 498 -6.23 7.88 -13.17
CA LEU A 498 -7.31 8.74 -12.68
C LEU A 498 -8.61 8.57 -13.46
N PHE A 499 -8.53 8.42 -14.78
CA PHE A 499 -9.72 8.19 -15.61
C PHE A 499 -10.45 6.91 -15.19
N PHE A 500 -9.75 5.78 -15.05
CA PHE A 500 -10.37 4.52 -14.67
C PHE A 500 -10.84 4.51 -13.19
N LEU A 501 -10.06 5.08 -12.26
CA LEU A 501 -10.40 5.06 -10.84
C LEU A 501 -11.52 6.04 -10.48
N GLU A 502 -11.45 7.29 -10.95
CA GLU A 502 -12.37 8.37 -10.56
C GLU A 502 -13.50 8.58 -11.57
N VAL A 503 -13.22 8.58 -12.87
CA VAL A 503 -14.24 8.90 -13.90
C VAL A 503 -15.11 7.69 -14.21
N ILE A 504 -14.51 6.52 -14.42
CA ILE A 504 -15.27 5.28 -14.63
C ILE A 504 -15.87 4.78 -13.31
N GLY A 505 -15.23 5.07 -12.17
CA GLY A 505 -15.73 4.70 -10.85
C GLY A 505 -15.18 3.37 -10.32
N MET A 506 -14.04 2.87 -10.84
CA MET A 506 -13.41 1.65 -10.30
C MET A 506 -13.03 1.76 -8.82
N LYS A 507 -12.98 2.98 -8.26
CA LYS A 507 -12.83 3.19 -6.81
C LYS A 507 -13.92 2.50 -5.97
N ASN A 508 -15.11 2.31 -6.53
CA ASN A 508 -16.22 1.63 -5.85
C ASN A 508 -15.92 0.14 -5.62
N LEU A 509 -15.00 -0.47 -6.38
CA LEU A 509 -14.52 -1.83 -6.11
C LEU A 509 -13.63 -1.92 -4.86
N THR A 510 -13.28 -0.78 -4.24
CA THR A 510 -12.42 -0.76 -3.04
C THR A 510 -13.21 -0.77 -1.73
N THR A 511 -14.54 -0.70 -1.79
CA THR A 511 -15.43 -0.67 -0.63
C THR A 511 -15.53 -2.03 0.08
N MET A 512 -15.79 -2.00 1.38
CA MET A 512 -15.99 -3.18 2.23
C MET A 512 -17.38 -3.83 2.08
N ASP A 513 -17.95 -3.81 0.89
CA ASP A 513 -19.15 -4.56 0.52
C ASP A 513 -18.79 -5.64 -0.50
N PRO A 514 -19.50 -6.78 -0.55
CA PRO A 514 -19.20 -7.85 -1.49
C PRO A 514 -19.65 -7.53 -2.92
N ARG A 515 -20.20 -6.33 -3.18
CA ARG A 515 -20.71 -5.96 -4.51
C ARG A 515 -19.56 -5.52 -5.42
N SER A 516 -19.71 -5.89 -6.70
CA SER A 516 -18.75 -5.59 -7.77
C SER A 516 -19.23 -4.44 -8.68
N ASP A 517 -20.15 -3.60 -8.21
CA ASP A 517 -20.75 -2.55 -9.01
C ASP A 517 -19.78 -1.38 -9.19
N VAL A 518 -19.47 -1.07 -10.45
CA VAL A 518 -18.60 0.07 -10.81
C VAL A 518 -19.39 1.38 -10.75
N TYR A 519 -20.68 1.34 -11.10
CA TYR A 519 -21.61 2.47 -10.99
C TYR A 519 -22.61 2.20 -9.89
N VAL A 520 -22.70 3.10 -8.91
CA VAL A 520 -23.60 2.95 -7.76
C VAL A 520 -24.52 4.16 -7.67
N ASP A 521 -25.81 3.89 -7.51
CA ASP A 521 -26.83 4.92 -7.31
C ASP A 521 -26.65 5.63 -5.96
N PRO A 522 -26.77 6.97 -5.89
CA PRO A 522 -26.54 7.75 -4.66
C PRO A 522 -27.44 7.38 -3.47
N SER A 523 -28.59 6.73 -3.71
CA SER A 523 -29.48 6.26 -2.63
C SER A 523 -28.98 4.99 -1.94
N THR A 524 -27.94 4.34 -2.49
CA THR A 524 -27.43 3.06 -1.98
C THR A 524 -26.29 3.32 -1.00
N TYR A 525 -26.27 2.56 0.10
CA TYR A 525 -25.15 2.59 1.03
C TYR A 525 -23.89 2.01 0.37
N LEU A 526 -22.77 2.70 0.55
CA LEU A 526 -21.44 2.28 0.13
C LEU A 526 -20.62 2.04 1.40
N GLY A 527 -20.00 0.86 1.51
CA GLY A 527 -19.11 0.57 2.64
C GLY A 527 -17.87 1.46 2.61
N ASP A 528 -17.27 1.67 3.79
CA ASP A 528 -15.98 2.35 3.88
C ASP A 528 -14.93 1.65 2.99
N PRO A 529 -13.99 2.40 2.38
CA PRO A 529 -12.97 1.80 1.53
C PRO A 529 -11.94 1.01 2.36
N SER A 530 -11.59 -0.20 1.91
CA SER A 530 -10.54 -1.03 2.51
C SER A 530 -9.17 -0.71 1.92
N ARG A 531 -8.17 -0.57 2.78
CA ARG A 531 -6.78 -0.30 2.37
C ARG A 531 -6.21 -1.42 1.47
N VAL A 532 -6.55 -2.66 1.80
CA VAL A 532 -6.13 -3.84 1.05
C VAL A 532 -6.71 -3.85 -0.36
N LEU A 533 -8.02 -3.60 -0.49
CA LEU A 533 -8.68 -3.58 -1.80
C LEU A 533 -8.23 -2.38 -2.64
N ARG A 534 -8.02 -1.21 -2.01
CA ARG A 534 -7.43 -0.04 -2.69
C ARG A 534 -6.08 -0.38 -3.31
N PHE A 535 -5.20 -1.02 -2.55
CA PHE A 535 -3.90 -1.46 -3.07
C PHE A 535 -4.04 -2.47 -4.21
N ALA A 536 -4.95 -3.44 -4.11
CA ALA A 536 -5.18 -4.44 -5.15
C ALA A 536 -5.67 -3.81 -6.47
N VAL A 537 -6.70 -2.95 -6.39
CA VAL A 537 -7.28 -2.28 -7.56
C VAL A 537 -6.28 -1.32 -8.18
N ALA A 538 -5.60 -0.49 -7.37
CA ALA A 538 -4.60 0.45 -7.85
C ALA A 538 -3.43 -0.28 -8.53
N SER A 539 -2.85 -1.29 -7.88
CA SER A 539 -1.70 -2.03 -8.42
C SER A 539 -2.08 -2.86 -9.65
N GLY A 540 -3.23 -3.52 -9.61
CA GLY A 540 -3.72 -4.32 -10.74
C GLY A 540 -3.97 -3.45 -11.98
N LEU A 541 -4.64 -2.31 -11.81
CA LEU A 541 -4.89 -1.36 -12.89
C LEU A 541 -3.59 -0.75 -13.41
N TYR A 542 -2.67 -0.35 -12.52
CA TYR A 542 -1.39 0.23 -12.93
C TYR A 542 -0.58 -0.76 -13.77
N LEU A 543 -0.44 -2.01 -13.30
CA LEU A 543 0.30 -3.05 -14.03
C LEU A 543 -0.37 -3.37 -15.37
N LEU A 544 -1.71 -3.41 -15.42
CA LEU A 544 -2.45 -3.60 -16.67
C LEU A 544 -2.18 -2.46 -17.67
N LEU A 545 -2.26 -1.21 -17.23
CA LEU A 545 -1.97 -0.05 -18.06
C LEU A 545 -0.50 -0.03 -18.52
N SER A 546 0.44 -0.35 -17.63
CA SER A 546 1.86 -0.46 -17.97
C SER A 546 2.12 -1.56 -19.00
N LEU A 547 1.44 -2.71 -18.89
CA LEU A 547 1.52 -3.78 -19.86
C LEU A 547 0.97 -3.34 -21.22
N LEU A 548 -0.18 -2.66 -21.25
CA LEU A 548 -0.76 -2.13 -22.49
C LEU A 548 0.14 -1.07 -23.14
N GLN A 549 0.75 -0.18 -22.34
CA GLN A 549 1.75 0.77 -22.84
C GLN A 549 2.95 0.04 -23.42
N TRP A 550 3.50 -0.96 -22.71
CA TRP A 550 4.64 -1.73 -23.18
C TRP A 550 4.34 -2.44 -24.51
N ILE A 551 3.17 -3.08 -24.65
CA ILE A 551 2.74 -3.71 -25.91
C ILE A 551 2.67 -2.67 -27.03
N PHE A 552 2.07 -1.50 -26.77
CA PHE A 552 1.97 -0.43 -27.76
C PHE A 552 3.35 0.07 -28.20
N PHE A 553 4.26 0.37 -27.26
CA PHE A 553 5.58 0.87 -27.59
C PHE A 553 6.44 -0.18 -28.33
N ALA A 554 6.47 -1.41 -27.83
CA ALA A 554 7.28 -2.49 -28.39
C ALA A 554 6.83 -2.93 -29.80
N PHE A 555 5.52 -3.07 -30.03
CA PHE A 555 5.00 -3.65 -31.28
C PHE A 555 4.55 -2.61 -32.30
N ILE A 556 4.17 -1.40 -31.86
CA ILE A 556 3.63 -0.36 -32.74
C ILE A 556 4.61 0.80 -32.89
N TYR A 557 4.97 1.45 -31.78
CA TYR A 557 5.77 2.69 -31.84
C TYR A 557 7.19 2.45 -32.37
N GLU A 558 7.95 1.54 -31.73
CA GLU A 558 9.34 1.23 -32.09
C GLU A 558 9.44 0.67 -33.52
N ARG A 559 8.41 -0.05 -33.99
CA ARG A 559 8.42 -0.71 -35.30
C ARG A 559 7.96 0.17 -36.45
N PHE A 560 6.97 1.04 -36.25
CA PHE A 560 6.34 1.80 -37.34
C PHE A 560 6.58 3.31 -37.27
N ILE A 561 7.00 3.86 -36.13
CA ILE A 561 7.15 5.31 -35.94
C ILE A 561 8.61 5.70 -35.81
N ALA A 562 9.29 5.28 -34.74
CA ALA A 562 10.68 5.64 -34.49
C ALA A 562 11.35 4.69 -33.49
N ASP A 563 12.56 4.24 -33.83
CA ASP A 563 13.48 3.57 -32.90
C ASP A 563 14.67 4.51 -32.63
N SER A 564 14.56 5.30 -31.57
CA SER A 564 15.59 6.31 -31.23
C SER A 564 16.94 5.66 -30.87
N MET A 565 16.95 4.43 -30.34
CA MET A 565 18.18 3.74 -29.99
C MET A 565 18.93 3.28 -31.25
N ARG A 566 18.23 2.71 -32.23
CA ARG A 566 18.85 2.35 -33.52
C ARG A 566 19.26 3.59 -34.33
N ASN A 567 18.42 4.63 -34.36
CA ASN A 567 18.75 5.88 -35.03
C ASN A 567 20.04 6.51 -34.47
N PHE A 568 20.30 6.37 -33.17
CA PHE A 568 21.54 6.84 -32.55
C PHE A 568 22.76 6.01 -32.96
N VAL A 569 22.63 4.68 -33.05
CA VAL A 569 23.71 3.81 -33.57
C VAL A 569 24.04 4.16 -35.03
N ASP A 570 23.01 4.39 -35.84
CA ASP A 570 23.17 4.84 -37.22
C ASP A 570 23.87 6.20 -37.28
N LEU A 571 23.44 7.15 -36.43
CA LEU A 571 24.08 8.44 -36.33
C LEU A 571 25.57 8.34 -35.99
N CYS A 572 25.94 7.47 -35.05
CA CYS A 572 27.34 7.26 -34.68
C CYS A 572 28.18 6.83 -35.89
N SER A 573 27.64 5.92 -36.72
CA SER A 573 28.30 5.44 -37.95
C SER A 573 28.42 6.52 -39.02
N MET A 574 27.39 7.35 -39.20
CA MET A 574 27.39 8.47 -40.15
C MET A 574 28.31 9.60 -39.70
N ALA A 575 28.40 9.86 -38.39
CA ALA A 575 29.27 10.86 -37.80
C ALA A 575 30.73 10.39 -37.66
N ASN A 576 31.03 9.14 -38.00
CA ASN A 576 32.36 8.52 -37.86
C ASN A 576 32.90 8.57 -36.41
N ILE A 577 32.02 8.37 -35.42
CA ILE A 577 32.32 8.43 -33.99
C ILE A 577 31.82 7.16 -33.31
N SER A 578 32.70 6.44 -32.61
CA SER A 578 32.29 5.34 -31.73
C SER A 578 32.02 5.83 -30.32
N VAL A 579 31.08 5.19 -29.62
CA VAL A 579 30.79 5.47 -28.20
C VAL A 579 31.32 4.31 -27.37
N PHE A 580 32.12 4.62 -26.36
CA PHE A 580 32.71 3.66 -25.45
C PHE A 580 32.26 3.97 -24.03
N VAL A 581 31.47 3.09 -23.44
CA VAL A 581 30.86 3.25 -22.12
C VAL A 581 31.41 2.19 -21.18
N LEU A 582 31.94 2.59 -20.03
CA LEU A 582 32.34 1.71 -18.95
C LEU A 582 31.49 2.03 -17.72
N ILE A 583 30.49 1.20 -17.47
CA ILE A 583 29.66 1.34 -16.26
C ILE A 583 30.43 0.85 -15.03
N ASP A 584 31.17 -0.24 -15.19
CA ASP A 584 32.11 -0.76 -14.20
C ASP A 584 33.55 -0.58 -14.68
N ASN A 585 34.52 -0.91 -13.83
CA ASN A 585 35.94 -0.74 -14.16
C ASN A 585 36.41 -1.57 -15.36
N THR A 586 35.90 -2.79 -15.52
CA THR A 586 36.27 -3.69 -16.62
C THR A 586 35.10 -4.03 -17.52
N PHE A 587 33.88 -3.58 -17.23
CA PHE A 587 32.69 -3.92 -17.99
C PHE A 587 31.91 -2.69 -18.46
N GLY A 588 31.31 -2.80 -19.65
CA GLY A 588 30.39 -1.81 -20.15
C GLY A 588 29.90 -2.12 -21.55
N TYR A 589 29.75 -1.09 -22.38
CA TYR A 589 29.14 -1.17 -23.71
C TYR A 589 29.99 -0.43 -24.74
N TYR A 590 30.03 -0.96 -25.95
CA TYR A 590 30.68 -0.34 -27.09
C TYR A 590 29.72 -0.24 -28.27
N ILE A 591 29.61 0.97 -28.82
CA ILE A 591 28.87 1.25 -30.05
C ILE A 591 29.89 1.59 -31.13
N HIS A 592 29.94 0.75 -32.15
CA HIS A 592 30.81 0.91 -33.30
C HIS A 592 30.22 1.91 -34.29
N GLY A 593 30.87 3.07 -34.41
CA GLY A 593 30.48 4.13 -35.33
C GLY A 593 31.57 4.51 -36.32
N ARG A 594 32.48 3.59 -36.67
CA ARG A 594 33.46 3.87 -37.74
C ARG A 594 32.75 3.85 -39.08
N SER A 595 32.80 4.96 -39.82
CA SER A 595 32.15 5.05 -41.12
C SER A 595 32.82 4.10 -42.12
N VAL A 596 32.00 3.41 -42.93
CA VAL A 596 32.45 2.54 -44.03
C VAL A 596 33.17 3.33 -45.13
N HIS A 597 32.92 4.63 -45.22
CA HIS A 597 33.58 5.53 -46.17
C HIS A 597 34.91 6.07 -45.64
N GLY A 598 35.17 5.95 -44.33
CA GLY A 598 36.41 6.37 -43.67
C GLY A 598 36.54 7.86 -43.40
N PHE A 599 35.48 8.64 -43.64
CA PHE A 599 35.38 10.07 -43.35
C PHE A 599 33.91 10.50 -43.30
N ALA A 600 33.59 11.48 -42.45
CA ALA A 600 32.24 12.03 -42.31
C ALA A 600 32.16 13.54 -42.61
N ASP A 601 33.24 14.31 -42.42
CA ASP A 601 33.25 15.74 -42.71
C ASP A 601 33.32 15.98 -44.23
N THR A 602 32.16 16.18 -44.86
CA THR A 602 32.00 16.31 -46.32
C THR A 602 30.99 17.38 -46.71
N ASP A 603 30.93 17.69 -48.01
CA ASP A 603 29.86 18.51 -48.56
C ASP A 603 28.57 17.69 -48.76
N MET A 604 27.45 18.38 -49.01
CA MET A 604 26.14 17.73 -49.19
C MET A 604 26.12 16.73 -50.36
N LYS A 605 26.94 16.95 -51.38
CA LYS A 605 26.96 16.11 -52.58
C LYS A 605 27.65 14.78 -52.28
N ASP A 606 28.82 14.84 -51.67
CA ASP A 606 29.59 13.66 -51.26
C ASP A 606 28.80 12.82 -50.25
N MET A 607 28.13 13.46 -49.28
CA MET A 607 27.28 12.74 -48.32
C MET A 607 26.12 12.01 -49.00
N ARG A 608 25.49 12.61 -50.02
CA ARG A 608 24.43 11.96 -50.80
C ARG A 608 24.97 10.79 -51.62
N ASP A 609 26.14 10.94 -52.23
CA ASP A 609 26.79 9.89 -53.00
C ASP A 609 27.22 8.70 -52.12
N GLN A 610 27.64 8.98 -50.87
CA GLN A 610 27.92 7.97 -49.85
C GLN A 610 26.67 7.16 -49.49
N LEU A 611 25.58 7.84 -49.10
CA LEU A 611 24.31 7.19 -48.76
C LEU A 611 23.76 6.35 -49.92
N LYS A 612 23.89 6.84 -51.16
CA LYS A 612 23.46 6.09 -52.34
C LYS A 612 24.29 4.83 -52.56
N ARG A 613 25.60 4.86 -52.28
CA ARG A 613 26.45 3.66 -52.36
C ARG A 613 26.10 2.64 -51.28
N GLU A 614 25.68 3.09 -50.10
CA GLU A 614 25.16 2.20 -49.06
C GLU A 614 23.85 1.55 -49.50
N GLU A 615 22.91 2.33 -50.04
CA GLU A 615 21.63 1.81 -50.59
C GLU A 615 21.85 0.79 -51.73
N ASP A 616 22.78 1.08 -52.64
CA ASP A 616 23.14 0.22 -53.76
C ASP A 616 24.03 -0.99 -53.34
N ASN A 617 24.33 -1.18 -52.05
CA ASN A 617 25.24 -2.20 -51.49
C ASN A 617 26.65 -2.22 -52.15
N LEU A 618 27.16 -1.04 -52.51
CA LEU A 618 28.47 -0.87 -53.15
C LEU A 618 29.62 -0.64 -52.14
N CYS A 619 29.36 -0.77 -50.85
CA CYS A 619 30.33 -0.63 -49.76
C CYS A 619 30.25 -1.82 -48.78
N GLY A 620 31.23 -1.93 -47.88
CA GLY A 620 31.17 -2.90 -46.79
C GLY A 620 30.04 -2.61 -45.81
N GLN A 621 29.67 -3.61 -45.01
CA GLN A 621 28.69 -3.45 -43.92
C GLN A 621 29.27 -2.64 -42.76
N ARG A 622 28.40 -2.01 -41.96
CA ARG A 622 28.74 -1.06 -40.88
C ARG A 622 29.29 -1.72 -39.60
N GLY A 623 29.30 -3.04 -39.47
CA GLY A 623 29.70 -3.73 -38.24
C GLY A 623 31.21 -3.72 -37.97
N LEU A 624 31.58 -4.07 -36.73
CA LEU A 624 32.98 -4.09 -36.27
C LEU A 624 33.82 -5.16 -36.99
N LEU A 625 33.22 -6.33 -37.22
CA LEU A 625 33.84 -7.43 -37.96
C LEU A 625 33.58 -7.28 -39.46
N PRO A 626 34.53 -7.71 -40.32
CA PRO A 626 34.32 -7.67 -41.76
C PRO A 626 33.11 -8.53 -42.15
N ASN A 627 32.21 -7.98 -42.98
CA ASN A 627 30.95 -8.60 -43.40
C ASN A 627 29.98 -8.92 -42.25
N SER A 628 29.93 -8.04 -41.24
CA SER A 628 28.90 -8.06 -40.19
C SER A 628 28.15 -6.73 -40.16
N GLU A 629 26.87 -6.77 -39.75
CA GLU A 629 26.04 -5.58 -39.48
C GLU A 629 25.99 -5.25 -37.98
N GLN A 630 26.55 -6.10 -37.11
CA GLN A 630 26.53 -5.89 -35.66
C GLN A 630 27.43 -4.71 -35.26
N GLN A 631 26.82 -3.67 -34.69
CA GLN A 631 27.52 -2.45 -34.26
C GLN A 631 27.60 -2.29 -32.74
N THR A 632 26.71 -2.92 -31.98
CA THR A 632 26.68 -2.82 -30.52
C THR A 632 27.24 -4.07 -29.85
N PHE A 633 27.99 -3.87 -28.77
CA PHE A 633 28.66 -4.95 -28.03
C PHE A 633 28.63 -4.68 -26.53
N GLU A 634 28.48 -5.72 -25.74
CA GLU A 634 28.87 -5.68 -24.33
C GLU A 634 30.35 -6.01 -24.22
N ILE A 635 31.10 -5.27 -23.42
CA ILE A 635 32.55 -5.42 -23.34
C ILE A 635 32.97 -5.83 -21.95
N LEU A 636 33.91 -6.79 -21.88
CA LEU A 636 34.60 -7.20 -20.67
C LEU A 636 36.11 -7.16 -20.92
N LEU A 637 36.82 -6.27 -20.23
CA LEU A 637 38.19 -5.88 -20.55
C LEU A 637 39.19 -6.36 -19.48
N PRO A 638 40.47 -6.57 -19.83
CA PRO A 638 41.50 -6.94 -18.87
C PRO A 638 41.83 -5.76 -17.94
N LEU A 639 42.22 -6.05 -16.69
CA LEU A 639 42.63 -5.04 -15.71
C LEU A 639 43.77 -4.13 -16.21
N LYS A 640 44.71 -4.69 -16.99
CA LYS A 640 45.80 -3.95 -17.62
C LYS A 640 45.31 -2.82 -18.53
N PHE A 641 44.18 -3.02 -19.23
CA PHE A 641 43.56 -1.98 -20.04
C PHE A 641 43.11 -0.81 -19.15
N ARG A 642 42.45 -1.10 -18.03
CA ARG A 642 41.96 -0.09 -17.09
C ARG A 642 43.10 0.69 -16.42
N GLU A 643 44.22 0.04 -16.12
CA GLU A 643 45.41 0.72 -15.59
C GLU A 643 46.01 1.74 -16.56
N GLN A 644 46.09 1.38 -17.85
CA GLN A 644 46.53 2.28 -18.92
C GLN A 644 45.54 3.42 -19.11
N TYR A 645 44.24 3.12 -19.16
CA TYR A 645 43.15 4.09 -19.25
C TYR A 645 43.23 5.14 -18.13
N ASN A 646 43.32 4.69 -16.87
CA ASN A 646 43.44 5.59 -15.72
C ASN A 646 44.73 6.40 -15.75
N THR A 647 45.83 5.83 -16.25
CA THR A 647 47.11 6.55 -16.34
C THR A 647 47.07 7.71 -17.33
N ILE A 648 46.30 7.58 -18.42
CA ILE A 648 46.06 8.66 -19.38
C ILE A 648 45.19 9.77 -18.77
N LEU A 649 44.24 9.42 -17.89
CA LEU A 649 43.33 10.38 -17.26
C LEU A 649 43.87 11.02 -15.96
N LYS A 650 44.83 10.40 -15.26
CA LYS A 650 45.46 10.92 -14.03
C LYS A 650 45.85 12.41 -14.06
N PRO A 651 46.42 12.95 -15.15
CA PRO A 651 46.76 14.37 -15.24
C PRO A 651 45.55 15.31 -15.12
N LEU A 652 44.34 14.83 -15.43
CA LEU A 652 43.08 15.58 -15.39
C LEU A 652 42.45 15.60 -13.99
N ASP A 653 42.57 14.50 -13.23
CA ASP A 653 42.03 14.40 -11.88
C ASP A 653 42.66 15.42 -10.91
N GLY A 654 43.98 15.66 -11.07
CA GLY A 654 44.71 16.67 -10.29
C GLY A 654 44.35 18.12 -10.64
N VAL A 655 43.72 18.36 -11.79
CA VAL A 655 43.21 19.67 -12.21
C VAL A 655 41.82 19.90 -11.60
N ALA A 656 40.93 18.89 -11.63
CA ALA A 656 39.60 18.98 -11.03
C ALA A 656 39.63 19.24 -9.51
N ALA A 657 40.55 18.60 -8.77
CA ALA A 657 40.69 18.80 -7.32
C ALA A 657 41.20 20.20 -6.91
N ARG A 658 41.78 20.98 -7.83
CA ARG A 658 42.27 22.35 -7.58
C ARG A 658 41.21 23.43 -7.83
N ILE A 659 40.16 23.09 -8.59
CA ILE A 659 39.07 24.00 -8.94
C ILE A 659 38.17 24.29 -7.73
N ASP A 660 37.97 23.31 -6.83
CA ASP A 660 37.12 23.48 -5.64
C ASP A 660 37.74 24.39 -4.55
N GLY A 661 39.05 24.67 -4.64
CA GLY A 661 39.80 25.39 -3.61
C GLY A 661 40.11 26.87 -3.89
N THR A 662 39.97 27.37 -5.12
CA THR A 662 40.47 28.73 -5.45
C THR A 662 39.62 29.49 -6.48
N ARG A 663 38.58 30.17 -6.01
CA ARG A 663 37.93 31.27 -6.74
C ARG A 663 38.87 32.49 -6.78
N GLY A 664 39.75 32.58 -7.79
CA GLY A 664 40.49 33.83 -8.06
C GLY A 664 41.88 33.75 -8.70
N ARG A 665 42.13 32.86 -9.68
CA ARG A 665 43.40 32.85 -10.44
C ARG A 665 43.25 33.40 -11.88
N PRO A 666 44.31 34.01 -12.45
CA PRO A 666 44.28 34.72 -13.73
C PRO A 666 44.16 33.78 -14.95
N ASP A 667 43.64 34.30 -16.07
CA ASP A 667 43.32 33.59 -17.33
C ASP A 667 44.44 32.68 -17.88
N ALA A 668 45.71 32.97 -17.58
CA ALA A 668 46.86 32.16 -18.00
C ALA A 668 46.83 30.72 -17.45
N GLY A 669 46.28 30.50 -16.24
CA GLY A 669 46.14 29.16 -15.67
C GLY A 669 45.06 28.33 -16.37
N ARG A 670 43.97 28.98 -16.80
CA ARG A 670 42.83 28.36 -17.46
C ARG A 670 43.17 27.83 -18.86
N ASN A 671 44.00 28.57 -19.61
CA ASN A 671 44.50 28.14 -20.91
C ASN A 671 45.43 26.92 -20.78
N GLN A 672 46.30 26.91 -19.77
CA GLN A 672 47.20 25.78 -19.53
C GLN A 672 46.45 24.50 -19.08
N GLU A 673 45.30 24.67 -18.41
CA GLU A 673 44.39 23.58 -18.03
C GLU A 673 43.63 23.03 -19.24
N ALA A 674 43.10 23.92 -20.10
CA ALA A 674 42.45 23.54 -21.35
C ALA A 674 43.41 22.77 -22.28
N GLU A 675 44.67 23.22 -22.42
CA GLU A 675 45.67 22.51 -23.22
C GLU A 675 45.95 21.09 -22.71
N LYS A 676 46.04 20.89 -21.39
CA LYS A 676 46.23 19.55 -20.80
C LYS A 676 45.02 18.64 -21.03
N SER A 677 43.80 19.18 -20.97
CA SER A 677 42.58 18.43 -21.28
C SER A 677 42.54 17.95 -22.73
N ILE A 678 42.91 18.82 -23.67
CA ILE A 678 42.97 18.51 -25.10
C ILE A 678 44.04 17.44 -25.38
N GLN A 679 45.22 17.55 -24.77
CA GLN A 679 46.28 16.55 -24.92
C GLN A 679 45.88 15.18 -24.37
N ALA A 680 45.20 15.14 -23.24
CA ALA A 680 44.70 13.90 -22.66
C ALA A 680 43.62 13.26 -23.55
N TYR A 681 42.69 14.06 -24.10
CA TYR A 681 41.69 13.58 -25.06
C TYR A 681 42.35 12.96 -26.30
N GLN A 682 43.30 13.66 -26.92
CA GLN A 682 44.02 13.16 -28.11
C GLN A 682 44.80 11.87 -27.82
N THR A 683 45.43 11.79 -26.64
CA THR A 683 46.17 10.59 -26.20
C THR A 683 45.21 9.42 -25.99
N MET A 684 44.06 9.66 -25.36
CA MET A 684 43.03 8.65 -25.14
C MET A 684 42.40 8.17 -26.45
N ASN A 685 42.05 9.08 -27.35
CA ASN A 685 41.50 8.74 -28.66
C ASN A 685 42.47 7.87 -29.45
N ARG A 686 43.76 8.25 -29.49
CA ARG A 686 44.79 7.44 -30.15
C ARG A 686 44.95 6.06 -29.50
N PHE A 687 44.92 5.98 -28.17
CA PHE A 687 45.00 4.72 -27.44
C PHE A 687 43.84 3.79 -27.80
N LEU A 688 42.59 4.27 -27.73
CA LEU A 688 41.40 3.48 -28.02
C LEU A 688 41.32 3.06 -29.50
N CYS A 689 41.65 3.95 -30.44
CA CYS A 689 41.75 3.58 -31.86
C CYS A 689 42.78 2.46 -32.08
N THR A 690 43.96 2.56 -31.45
CA THR A 690 45.01 1.54 -31.58
C THR A 690 44.61 0.22 -30.94
N PHE A 691 43.90 0.25 -29.81
CA PHE A 691 43.34 -0.93 -29.15
C PHE A 691 42.28 -1.63 -30.04
N LEU A 692 41.33 -0.87 -30.58
CA LEU A 692 40.26 -1.41 -31.44
C LEU A 692 40.78 -1.97 -32.76
N ASP A 693 41.85 -1.39 -33.34
CA ASP A 693 42.56 -1.89 -34.53
C ASP A 693 43.50 -3.09 -34.23
N HIS A 694 43.41 -3.72 -33.04
CA HIS A 694 44.28 -4.83 -32.60
C HIS A 694 45.79 -4.47 -32.59
N GLY A 695 46.12 -3.19 -32.45
CA GLY A 695 47.50 -2.69 -32.49
C GLY A 695 48.30 -2.92 -31.21
N ILE A 696 47.64 -3.27 -30.10
CA ILE A 696 48.27 -3.49 -28.80
C ILE A 696 48.09 -4.96 -28.39
N ARG A 697 49.10 -5.79 -28.66
CA ARG A 697 49.06 -7.25 -28.45
C ARG A 697 48.82 -7.67 -27.00
N ASP A 698 49.26 -6.86 -26.04
CA ASP A 698 49.19 -7.18 -24.60
C ASP A 698 47.79 -7.01 -23.98
N ILE A 699 46.88 -6.31 -24.66
CA ILE A 699 45.51 -6.03 -24.23
C ILE A 699 44.53 -6.32 -25.36
N ASP A 700 44.78 -7.37 -26.15
CA ASP A 700 43.95 -7.73 -27.30
C ASP A 700 42.54 -8.20 -26.89
N TYR A 701 41.57 -8.20 -27.82
CA TYR A 701 40.19 -8.64 -27.55
C TYR A 701 39.67 -9.65 -28.59
N ILE A 702 38.63 -10.41 -28.21
CA ILE A 702 37.95 -11.38 -29.08
C ILE A 702 36.45 -11.09 -29.07
N VAL A 703 35.83 -11.14 -30.25
CA VAL A 703 34.37 -11.07 -30.41
C VAL A 703 33.77 -12.47 -30.31
N LYS A 704 32.76 -12.66 -29.46
CA LYS A 704 32.07 -13.94 -29.26
C LYS A 704 30.62 -13.75 -28.79
N ASP A 705 29.84 -14.82 -28.73
CA ASP A 705 28.50 -14.79 -28.13
C ASP A 705 28.55 -15.18 -26.64
N LYS A 706 27.61 -14.64 -25.84
CA LYS A 706 27.39 -15.11 -24.46
C LYS A 706 26.75 -16.50 -24.48
N LEU A 707 27.12 -17.34 -23.53
CA LEU A 707 26.42 -18.59 -23.28
C LEU A 707 25.01 -18.31 -22.74
N LEU A 708 24.06 -19.21 -22.99
CA LEU A 708 22.68 -19.05 -22.51
C LEU A 708 22.60 -18.87 -20.98
N LEU A 709 23.43 -19.58 -20.21
CA LEU A 709 23.49 -19.42 -18.76
C LEU A 709 24.12 -18.07 -18.34
N GLU A 710 25.07 -17.54 -19.11
CA GLU A 710 25.65 -16.20 -18.88
C GLU A 710 24.62 -15.10 -19.16
N GLN A 711 23.75 -15.31 -20.16
CA GLN A 711 22.63 -14.40 -20.48
C GLN A 711 21.55 -14.42 -19.39
N ILE A 712 21.17 -15.60 -18.89
CA ILE A 712 20.13 -15.74 -17.85
C ILE A 712 20.59 -15.17 -16.51
N LEU A 713 21.83 -15.45 -16.11
CA LEU A 713 22.37 -15.02 -14.81
C LEU A 713 22.90 -13.59 -14.79
N ASP A 714 22.99 -12.94 -15.96
CA ASP A 714 23.74 -11.69 -16.15
C ASP A 714 25.13 -11.76 -15.48
N MET A 715 25.87 -12.84 -15.75
CA MET A 715 27.18 -13.09 -15.17
C MET A 715 28.10 -13.78 -16.18
N GLU A 716 29.23 -13.16 -16.46
CA GLU A 716 30.25 -13.72 -17.36
C GLU A 716 31.07 -14.79 -16.62
N PHE A 717 31.23 -15.99 -17.17
CA PHE A 717 32.02 -17.05 -16.52
C PHE A 717 33.51 -16.94 -16.82
N TYR A 718 33.87 -16.34 -17.95
CA TYR A 718 35.26 -16.12 -18.33
C TYR A 718 35.91 -14.97 -17.54
N ASP A 719 37.18 -15.15 -17.19
CA ASP A 719 37.99 -14.11 -16.56
C ASP A 719 38.90 -13.46 -17.63
N PRO A 720 38.85 -12.13 -17.85
CA PRO A 720 39.66 -11.46 -18.87
C PRO A 720 41.12 -11.28 -18.41
N ALA A 721 41.81 -12.37 -18.07
CA ALA A 721 43.19 -12.33 -17.61
C ALA A 721 44.18 -11.95 -18.73
N ASP A 722 44.01 -12.56 -19.91
CA ASP A 722 44.92 -12.41 -21.05
C ASP A 722 44.32 -11.60 -22.21
N LYS A 723 43.00 -11.69 -22.44
CA LYS A 723 42.29 -11.00 -23.53
C LYS A 723 40.94 -10.46 -23.07
N GLY A 724 40.52 -9.35 -23.67
CA GLY A 724 39.17 -8.83 -23.54
C GLY A 724 38.14 -9.61 -24.37
N PHE A 725 36.87 -9.47 -24.02
CA PHE A 725 35.74 -10.08 -24.71
C PHE A 725 34.75 -9.01 -25.15
N PHE A 726 34.33 -9.07 -26.41
CA PHE A 726 33.24 -8.28 -26.97
C PHE A 726 32.10 -9.26 -27.26
N PHE A 727 30.99 -9.09 -26.57
CA PHE A 727 29.83 -9.96 -26.71
C PHE A 727 28.82 -9.35 -27.68
N ASN A 728 28.35 -10.13 -28.65
CA ASN A 728 27.25 -9.71 -29.51
C ASN A 728 25.96 -9.63 -28.67
N ASP A 729 25.27 -8.48 -28.73
CA ASP A 729 24.20 -8.13 -27.79
C ASP A 729 22.81 -7.93 -28.45
N GLY A 730 22.72 -8.17 -29.76
CA GLY A 730 21.47 -8.06 -30.51
C GLY A 730 20.89 -6.64 -30.64
N GLY A 731 21.65 -5.59 -30.32
CA GLY A 731 21.29 -4.20 -30.64
C GLY A 731 20.80 -3.34 -29.47
N HIS A 732 20.62 -3.90 -28.27
CA HIS A 732 19.86 -3.22 -27.20
C HIS A 732 20.50 -3.25 -25.81
N ALA A 733 21.66 -3.86 -25.59
CA ALA A 733 22.16 -4.03 -24.22
C ALA A 733 22.68 -2.73 -23.59
N PHE A 734 23.18 -1.78 -24.41
CA PHE A 734 23.60 -0.46 -23.92
C PHE A 734 22.45 0.35 -23.28
N ASN A 735 21.18 -0.03 -23.54
CA ASN A 735 20.02 0.57 -22.89
C ASN A 735 20.08 0.49 -21.36
N ASN A 736 20.80 -0.50 -20.81
CA ASN A 736 21.00 -0.64 -19.35
C ASN A 736 21.80 0.52 -18.73
N ALA A 737 22.58 1.25 -19.55
CA ALA A 737 23.25 2.49 -19.14
C ALA A 737 22.29 3.68 -19.00
N LEU A 738 21.08 3.56 -19.57
CA LEU A 738 20.07 4.61 -19.66
C LEU A 738 18.83 4.25 -18.81
N PHE A 739 17.93 5.20 -18.64
CA PHE A 739 16.63 4.92 -18.02
C PHE A 739 15.79 3.92 -18.83
N HIS A 740 15.92 3.96 -20.17
CA HIS A 740 15.23 3.06 -21.08
C HIS A 740 15.37 1.55 -20.74
N GLY A 741 16.54 1.09 -20.29
CA GLY A 741 16.77 -0.30 -19.91
C GLY A 741 16.26 -0.70 -18.52
N ASN A 742 15.92 0.28 -17.67
CA ASN A 742 15.56 0.06 -16.27
C ASN A 742 14.11 0.48 -15.96
N GLU A 743 13.25 0.48 -16.98
CA GLU A 743 11.86 0.94 -16.89
C GLU A 743 11.05 0.19 -15.83
N SER A 744 11.24 -1.12 -15.66
CA SER A 744 10.52 -1.92 -14.66
C SER A 744 10.78 -1.45 -13.23
N THR A 745 12.04 -1.13 -12.91
CA THR A 745 12.44 -0.60 -11.59
C THR A 745 11.81 0.77 -11.33
N LEU A 746 11.80 1.64 -12.33
CA LEU A 746 11.20 2.98 -12.23
C LEU A 746 9.67 2.90 -12.10
N GLN A 747 9.00 2.08 -12.92
CA GLN A 747 7.56 1.88 -12.86
C GLN A 747 7.11 1.27 -11.53
N LEU A 748 7.86 0.32 -10.98
CA LEU A 748 7.53 -0.28 -9.68
C LEU A 748 7.70 0.74 -8.55
N PHE A 749 8.73 1.59 -8.59
CA PHE A 749 8.85 2.70 -7.64
C PHE A 749 7.67 3.68 -7.74
N GLU A 750 7.29 4.10 -8.94
CA GLU A 750 6.15 4.99 -9.18
C GLU A 750 4.83 4.38 -8.69
N LEU A 751 4.63 3.08 -8.91
CA LEU A 751 3.49 2.32 -8.38
C LEU A 751 3.47 2.29 -6.84
N LEU A 752 4.59 1.93 -6.21
CA LEU A 752 4.68 1.88 -4.75
C LEU A 752 4.46 3.27 -4.12
N LEU A 753 5.00 4.33 -4.74
CA LEU A 753 4.77 5.71 -4.33
C LEU A 753 3.28 6.07 -4.43
N PHE A 754 2.63 5.74 -5.55
CA PHE A 754 1.19 5.97 -5.73
C PHE A 754 0.38 5.28 -4.63
N CYS A 755 0.66 3.99 -4.38
CA CYS A 755 -0.05 3.20 -3.39
C CYS A 755 0.15 3.71 -1.95
N ILE A 756 1.35 4.14 -1.56
CA ILE A 756 1.59 4.67 -0.21
C ILE A 756 0.90 6.01 0.00
N VAL A 757 0.98 6.92 -0.96
CA VAL A 757 0.28 8.21 -0.86
C VAL A 757 -1.23 7.98 -0.77
N ASP A 758 -1.76 7.05 -1.57
CA ASP A 758 -3.17 6.67 -1.48
C ASP A 758 -3.54 6.09 -0.12
N LEU A 759 -2.72 5.23 0.47
CA LEU A 759 -3.01 4.63 1.77
C LEU A 759 -2.96 5.63 2.93
N MET A 760 -2.09 6.64 2.83
CA MET A 760 -1.96 7.69 3.84
C MET A 760 -3.13 8.67 3.80
N PHE A 761 -3.58 9.06 2.60
CA PHE A 761 -4.55 10.15 2.43
C PHE A 761 -5.91 9.68 1.90
N THR A 762 -6.06 8.40 1.55
CA THR A 762 -7.26 7.81 0.95
C THR A 762 -7.77 8.57 -0.28
N ASN A 763 -6.84 9.05 -1.12
CA ASN A 763 -7.14 9.93 -2.24
C ASN A 763 -6.27 9.61 -3.47
N PHE A 764 -6.89 9.09 -4.52
CA PHE A 764 -6.21 8.71 -5.76
C PHE A 764 -5.71 9.91 -6.56
N VAL A 765 -6.40 11.06 -6.52
CA VAL A 765 -6.00 12.29 -7.21
C VAL A 765 -4.70 12.83 -6.62
N LEU A 766 -4.61 12.90 -5.29
CA LEU A 766 -3.40 13.31 -4.60
C LEU A 766 -2.25 12.33 -4.89
N ALA A 767 -2.52 11.03 -4.84
CA ALA A 767 -1.54 10.00 -5.17
C ALA A 767 -0.96 10.18 -6.59
N ALA A 768 -1.80 10.40 -7.61
CA ALA A 768 -1.35 10.63 -8.98
C ALA A 768 -0.47 11.87 -9.12
N ILE A 769 -0.87 12.98 -8.49
CA ILE A 769 -0.11 14.25 -8.55
C ILE A 769 1.26 14.08 -7.88
N VAL A 770 1.31 13.50 -6.69
CA VAL A 770 2.56 13.29 -5.95
C VAL A 770 3.48 12.34 -6.71
N THR A 771 2.95 11.24 -7.26
CA THR A 771 3.75 10.31 -8.07
C THR A 771 4.28 10.98 -9.35
N TYR A 772 3.48 11.78 -10.03
CA TYR A 772 3.93 12.54 -11.22
C TYR A 772 5.06 13.52 -10.88
N ILE A 773 4.90 14.30 -9.81
CA ILE A 773 5.93 15.24 -9.35
C ILE A 773 7.20 14.48 -8.92
N GLY A 774 7.05 13.36 -8.21
CA GLY A 774 8.15 12.50 -7.80
C GLY A 774 8.95 11.97 -9.00
N SER A 775 8.25 11.51 -10.05
CA SER A 775 8.90 11.05 -11.28
C SER A 775 9.61 12.19 -12.02
N LEU A 776 9.00 13.38 -12.12
CA LEU A 776 9.66 14.57 -12.69
C LEU A 776 10.91 14.97 -11.90
N PHE A 777 10.88 14.84 -10.57
CA PHE A 777 12.05 15.09 -9.74
C PHE A 777 13.18 14.11 -10.05
N LEU A 778 12.89 12.80 -10.14
CA LEU A 778 13.90 11.79 -10.50
C LEU A 778 14.50 12.03 -11.89
N LEU A 779 13.66 12.40 -12.87
CA LEU A 779 14.12 12.77 -14.21
C LEU A 779 15.09 13.96 -14.14
N LYS A 780 14.75 15.03 -13.42
CA LYS A 780 15.64 16.21 -13.26
C LYS A 780 16.95 15.87 -12.57
N VAL A 781 16.94 15.00 -11.56
CA VAL A 781 18.17 14.57 -10.87
C VAL A 781 19.06 13.77 -11.83
N ARG A 782 18.48 12.86 -12.61
CA ARG A 782 19.21 12.07 -13.62
C ARG A 782 19.75 12.94 -14.76
N ALA A 783 18.96 13.90 -15.23
CA ALA A 783 19.34 14.88 -16.25
C ALA A 783 20.57 15.68 -15.82
N ALA A 784 20.49 16.31 -14.64
CA ALA A 784 21.57 17.14 -14.12
C ALA A 784 22.84 16.32 -13.84
N GLY A 785 22.70 15.16 -13.19
CA GLY A 785 23.85 14.28 -12.91
C GLY A 785 24.47 13.69 -14.17
N GLY A 786 23.63 13.31 -15.14
CA GLY A 786 24.03 12.76 -16.44
C GLY A 786 24.81 13.75 -17.30
N ARG A 787 24.27 14.96 -17.46
CA ARG A 787 24.90 16.07 -18.18
C ARG A 787 26.26 16.43 -17.59
N ALA A 788 26.34 16.58 -16.26
CA ALA A 788 27.59 16.88 -15.57
C ALA A 788 28.63 15.77 -15.74
N ASN A 789 28.21 14.51 -15.65
CA ASN A 789 29.09 13.37 -15.88
C ASN A 789 29.57 13.30 -17.34
N LEU A 790 28.67 13.48 -18.30
CA LEU A 790 28.99 13.44 -19.72
C LEU A 790 30.01 14.52 -20.09
N ALA A 791 29.80 15.77 -19.67
CA ALA A 791 30.74 16.86 -19.90
C ALA A 791 32.13 16.56 -19.28
N LYS A 792 32.14 16.06 -18.04
CA LYS A 792 33.39 15.72 -17.33
C LYS A 792 34.16 14.60 -18.00
N LYS A 793 33.49 13.55 -18.47
CA LYS A 793 34.13 12.33 -18.99
C LYS A 793 34.51 12.42 -20.46
N THR A 794 33.70 13.10 -21.26
CA THR A 794 33.96 13.30 -22.70
C THR A 794 34.83 14.53 -22.99
N LEU A 795 35.08 15.37 -21.98
CA LEU A 795 35.83 16.64 -22.10
C LEU A 795 35.15 17.65 -23.05
N VAL A 796 33.85 17.45 -23.31
CA VAL A 796 32.97 18.39 -24.00
C VAL A 796 32.54 19.49 -23.04
N ASP A 797 32.55 20.74 -23.49
CA ASP A 797 32.05 21.86 -22.67
C ASP A 797 30.53 21.71 -22.48
N GLU A 798 30.09 21.79 -21.23
CA GLU A 798 28.69 21.61 -20.80
C GLU A 798 27.71 22.56 -21.51
N ARG A 799 28.18 23.69 -22.04
CA ARG A 799 27.35 24.64 -22.80
C ARG A 799 26.86 24.09 -24.14
N PHE A 800 27.52 23.06 -24.68
CA PHE A 800 27.12 22.40 -25.93
C PHE A 800 26.17 21.22 -25.71
N LEU A 801 25.94 20.81 -24.47
CA LEU A 801 24.93 19.83 -24.11
C LEU A 801 23.63 20.61 -23.87
N ILE A 802 22.63 20.47 -24.71
CA ILE A 802 21.38 21.24 -24.60
C ILE A 802 20.36 20.44 -23.80
#